data_AF-A0A8J1VYJ7-F1
#
_entry.id   AF-A0A8J1VYJ7-F1
#
_cell.length_a   1.000
_cell.length_b   1.000
_cell.length_c   1.000
_cell.angle_alpha   90.00
_cell.angle_beta   90.00
_cell.angle_gamma   90.00
#
_symmetry.space_group_name_H-M   'P 1'
#
loop_
_entity.id
_entity.type
_entity.pdbx_description
1 polymer ?
#
loop_
_entity_poly.entity_id
_entity_poly.type
_entity_poly.pdbx_seq_one_letter_code
_entity_poly.pdbx_strand_id
1 'polypeptide(L)'
;MGFTGIVQDMGTVSKLERAKEVKLWDGSIGNSCTFTIKASDKIISDKTYVGESICVEGVCLTVVSFDLPKKSFQVQAAGHTLDVTMLGDLVENSPVNLEKACTVGQDISGHDVQGHVDDTLTILAKEQDRDNLWVTFKMPHKLRPLIVEKGYVAIGGASLTVCNVKKESFQVMLIPHTVQAITLPKKPVGGRVNVEAHVIGKYIQTQLKVMLEQEMQRTNLIAIASLTTAVTAVALSIAANYYGRTARNHALRSVRRRGVCARGLQAVVEHDGHGKEQSDAPGSANPAAEQARNLGDGDERQRALHRRNDGSACGGGNRNPGVLRQPRIERARGKNLENGSFAQCLREPYGVCAAIVAWNYPFNMALYKASILLAAGNSIVMKPSSKTPINTMGLASLFTEAGLPDGVFNVVQGGSEQGSALCEHPGVDKISFTGSTPVGQKILKMAANTIKPCTLELGGKSPLIVFEDADIIPAVKAAMIANFYSAGEICTNGTRIFVHENIYDEFLAAFIQHSDALRVGDPQDPQTQIGALVDVGHADSVRDAITKAQQEGATLVTGGNEAPTGLAPHLNPLAFMRPTIFADVQDDHTLAKEEVFGPVASVFKFSDTEEVLFRANNTPYGLASGFFTRDLKRAHYVASKLQSGIVWCNTYNIYAPNVPVGGYKESGFGREFGEEALDHASHTKSVYFEMNPAAGGTDF
;
A
#
# COMPACT_ATOMS: atom_id res chain seq x y z
N MET A 1 2.68 16.04 40.72
CA MET A 1 2.21 15.30 39.52
C MET A 1 3.28 15.50 38.46
N GLY A 2 4.02 14.52 37.94
CA GLY A 2 3.82 13.09 37.78
C GLY A 2 4.30 12.74 36.36
N PHE A 3 5.16 11.73 36.22
CA PHE A 3 5.61 10.98 35.02
C PHE A 3 5.13 11.41 33.61
N THR A 4 6.01 11.38 32.59
CA THR A 4 5.56 11.26 31.18
C THR A 4 6.43 10.32 30.33
N GLY A 5 6.53 9.04 30.70
CA GLY A 5 6.15 8.01 29.73
C GLY A 5 4.61 8.01 29.62
N ILE A 6 4.01 7.41 28.60
CA ILE A 6 2.55 7.45 28.43
C ILE A 6 1.90 6.60 29.53
N VAL A 7 1.60 7.16 30.71
CA VAL A 7 0.73 6.48 31.70
C VAL A 7 -0.68 6.50 31.12
N GLN A 8 -1.12 5.35 30.63
CA GLN A 8 -2.50 5.22 30.16
C GLN A 8 -3.45 5.08 31.34
N ASP A 9 -2.99 4.47 32.43
CA ASP A 9 -3.75 4.26 33.66
C ASP A 9 -2.85 3.91 34.86
N MET A 10 -3.43 3.93 36.06
CA MET A 10 -2.81 3.45 37.29
C MET A 10 -3.43 2.11 37.70
N GLY A 11 -2.59 1.12 37.96
CA GLY A 11 -2.97 -0.12 38.61
C GLY A 11 -2.53 -0.17 40.07
N THR A 12 -2.97 -1.21 40.76
CA THR A 12 -2.47 -1.59 42.08
C THR A 12 -2.08 -3.05 42.04
N VAL A 13 -0.89 -3.38 42.54
CA VAL A 13 -0.48 -4.77 42.76
C VAL A 13 -1.38 -5.34 43.85
N SER A 14 -2.38 -6.15 43.47
CA SER A 14 -3.34 -6.74 44.40
C SER A 14 -2.82 -8.03 45.03
N LYS A 15 -1.85 -8.68 44.38
CA LYS A 15 -1.18 -9.88 44.89
C LYS A 15 0.20 -10.02 44.26
N LEU A 16 1.18 -10.48 45.04
CA LEU A 16 2.54 -10.74 44.55
C LEU A 16 2.99 -12.14 44.98
N GLU A 17 3.39 -12.97 44.02
CA GLU A 17 3.79 -14.36 44.27
C GLU A 17 5.20 -14.61 43.75
N ARG A 18 6.14 -14.88 44.65
CA ARG A 18 7.53 -15.20 44.30
C ARG A 18 7.72 -16.71 44.27
N ALA A 19 8.21 -17.21 43.15
CA ALA A 19 8.55 -18.61 42.98
C ALA A 19 10.06 -18.77 42.76
N LYS A 20 10.65 -19.72 43.49
CA LYS A 20 12.03 -20.17 43.28
C LYS A 20 11.98 -21.44 42.44
N GLU A 21 13.00 -21.64 41.60
CA GLU A 21 13.16 -22.84 40.76
C GLU A 21 12.09 -23.03 39.65
N VAL A 22 11.71 -21.95 38.98
CA VAL A 22 10.79 -21.99 37.84
C VAL A 22 11.57 -22.20 36.54
N LYS A 23 11.06 -23.07 35.68
CA LYS A 23 11.60 -23.29 34.33
C LYS A 23 11.30 -22.07 33.45
N LEU A 24 12.33 -21.37 33.02
CA LEU A 24 12.25 -20.19 32.14
C LEU A 24 12.07 -20.64 30.67
N TRP A 25 11.75 -19.69 29.79
CA TRP A 25 11.45 -19.95 28.38
C TRP A 25 12.63 -20.58 27.60
N ASP A 26 13.86 -20.34 28.06
CA ASP A 26 15.09 -20.93 27.54
C ASP A 26 15.41 -22.32 28.14
N GLY A 27 14.52 -22.84 29.00
CA GLY A 27 14.65 -24.13 29.66
C GLY A 27 15.49 -24.13 30.93
N SER A 28 16.11 -23.01 31.31
CA SER A 28 16.89 -22.86 32.54
C SER A 28 15.99 -22.77 33.78
N ILE A 29 16.55 -23.02 34.97
CA ILE A 29 15.84 -22.90 36.25
C ILE A 29 16.22 -21.56 36.88
N GLY A 30 15.23 -20.70 37.14
CA GLY A 30 15.43 -19.37 37.70
C GLY A 30 14.34 -18.94 38.68
N ASN A 31 14.56 -17.79 39.30
CA ASN A 31 13.54 -17.15 40.14
C ASN A 31 12.54 -16.42 39.24
N SER A 32 11.27 -16.35 39.64
CA SER A 32 10.27 -15.50 38.99
C SER A 32 9.32 -14.88 40.01
N CYS A 33 8.68 -13.79 39.62
CA CYS A 33 7.65 -13.13 40.40
C CYS A 33 6.43 -12.89 39.51
N THR A 34 5.27 -13.36 39.96
CA THR A 34 3.98 -13.10 39.34
C THR A 34 3.31 -11.95 40.07
N PHE A 35 2.93 -10.93 39.33
CA PHE A 35 2.20 -9.77 39.84
C PHE A 35 0.76 -9.89 39.36
N THR A 36 -0.19 -9.95 40.30
CA THR A 36 -1.61 -9.71 40.00
C THR A 36 -1.85 -8.22 40.14
N ILE A 37 -2.30 -7.59 39.07
CA ILE A 37 -2.53 -6.15 39.00
C ILE A 37 -4.01 -5.91 38.81
N LYS A 38 -4.61 -5.16 39.73
CA LYS A 38 -5.95 -4.61 39.59
C LYS A 38 -5.86 -3.25 38.92
N ALA A 39 -6.62 -3.03 37.86
CA ALA A 39 -6.63 -1.75 37.14
C ALA A 39 -8.05 -1.35 36.74
N SER A 40 -8.20 -0.16 36.15
CA SER A 40 -9.51 0.30 35.70
C SER A 40 -9.95 -0.43 34.42
N ASP A 41 -11.25 -0.31 34.09
CA ASP A 41 -11.82 -0.85 32.84
C ASP A 41 -11.14 -0.31 31.58
N LYS A 42 -10.45 0.84 31.68
CA LYS A 42 -9.72 1.43 30.57
C LYS A 42 -8.56 0.54 30.11
N ILE A 43 -7.84 -0.08 31.05
CA ILE A 43 -6.81 -1.10 30.76
C ILE A 43 -7.44 -2.48 30.63
N ILE A 44 -8.50 -2.75 31.40
CA ILE A 44 -9.11 -4.07 31.57
C ILE A 44 -10.43 -4.17 30.78
N SER A 45 -10.46 -3.60 29.57
CA SER A 45 -11.59 -3.74 28.64
C SER A 45 -11.60 -5.10 27.95
N ASP A 46 -12.68 -5.37 27.22
CA ASP A 46 -12.93 -6.48 26.27
C ASP A 46 -11.87 -6.64 25.15
N LYS A 47 -10.78 -5.86 25.22
CA LYS A 47 -9.61 -5.91 24.34
C LYS A 47 -8.36 -6.49 25.02
N THR A 48 -8.43 -6.92 26.29
CA THR A 48 -7.28 -7.51 27.02
C THR A 48 -7.38 -9.03 27.05
N TYR A 49 -6.34 -9.72 26.60
CA TYR A 49 -6.34 -11.18 26.44
C TYR A 49 -4.98 -11.79 26.84
N VAL A 50 -4.97 -13.08 27.14
CA VAL A 50 -3.75 -13.81 27.50
C VAL A 50 -2.78 -13.83 26.31
N GLY A 51 -1.50 -13.52 26.56
CA GLY A 51 -0.48 -13.34 25.53
C GLY A 51 -0.31 -11.89 25.05
N GLU A 52 -1.17 -10.97 25.49
CA GLU A 52 -0.98 -9.55 25.24
C GLU A 52 0.27 -8.99 25.96
N SER A 53 0.98 -8.05 25.34
CA SER A 53 2.04 -7.30 26.01
C SER A 53 1.47 -6.06 26.74
N ILE A 54 1.95 -5.82 27.95
CA ILE A 54 1.59 -4.68 28.80
C ILE A 54 2.82 -4.15 29.54
N CYS A 55 3.01 -2.83 29.55
CA CYS A 55 4.07 -2.19 30.30
C CYS A 55 3.60 -1.89 31.73
N VAL A 56 4.37 -2.36 32.71
CA VAL A 56 4.18 -2.10 34.14
C VAL A 56 5.43 -1.37 34.65
N GLU A 57 5.27 -0.14 35.15
CA GLU A 57 6.40 0.74 35.54
C GLU A 57 7.45 0.91 34.42
N GLY A 58 6.97 0.97 33.17
CA GLY A 58 7.81 1.09 31.98
C GLY A 58 8.45 -0.23 31.52
N VAL A 59 8.19 -1.36 32.19
CA VAL A 59 8.71 -2.68 31.82
C VAL A 59 7.65 -3.45 31.04
N CYS A 60 7.95 -3.83 29.80
CA CYS A 60 7.05 -4.62 28.96
C CYS A 60 7.01 -6.08 29.45
N LEU A 61 5.82 -6.56 29.79
CA LEU A 61 5.55 -7.90 30.32
C LEU A 61 4.37 -8.53 29.57
N THR A 62 4.34 -9.86 29.52
CA THR A 62 3.24 -10.60 28.90
C THR A 62 2.14 -10.87 29.93
N VAL A 63 0.89 -10.62 29.55
CA VAL A 63 -0.29 -10.99 30.33
C VAL A 63 -0.45 -12.52 30.29
N VAL A 64 -0.29 -13.17 31.44
CA VAL A 64 -0.37 -14.64 31.56
C VAL A 64 -1.75 -15.14 31.98
N SER A 65 -2.56 -14.28 32.62
CA SER A 65 -3.96 -14.58 32.93
C SER A 65 -4.79 -13.32 33.10
N PHE A 66 -6.11 -13.44 33.00
CA PHE A 66 -7.04 -12.31 33.09
C PHE A 66 -8.33 -12.70 33.82
N ASP A 67 -8.82 -11.82 34.70
CA ASP A 67 -10.08 -11.96 35.45
C ASP A 67 -10.89 -10.66 35.30
N LEU A 68 -11.82 -10.67 34.33
CA LEU A 68 -12.66 -9.53 33.97
C LEU A 68 -13.59 -9.10 35.13
N PRO A 69 -14.32 -10.01 35.81
CA PRO A 69 -15.17 -9.62 36.95
C PRO A 69 -14.40 -8.91 38.07
N LYS A 70 -13.16 -9.33 38.35
CA LYS A 70 -12.32 -8.70 39.39
C LYS A 70 -11.52 -7.49 38.89
N LYS A 71 -11.56 -7.23 37.58
CA LYS A 71 -10.76 -6.21 36.89
C LYS A 71 -9.29 -6.36 37.23
N SER A 72 -8.75 -7.56 37.02
CA SER A 72 -7.33 -7.84 37.26
C SER A 72 -6.70 -8.73 36.20
N PHE A 73 -5.41 -8.56 35.99
CA PHE A 73 -4.59 -9.42 35.12
C PHE A 73 -3.31 -9.83 35.83
N GLN A 74 -2.66 -10.89 35.36
CA GLN A 74 -1.37 -11.33 35.87
C GLN A 74 -0.29 -11.14 34.83
N VAL A 75 0.89 -10.73 35.29
CA VAL A 75 2.14 -10.68 34.53
C VAL A 75 3.24 -11.38 35.31
N GLN A 76 4.21 -11.96 34.62
CA GLN A 76 5.33 -12.62 35.27
C GLN A 76 6.66 -11.99 34.84
N ALA A 77 7.57 -11.79 35.79
CA ALA A 77 8.94 -11.32 35.53
C ALA A 77 9.96 -12.35 36.06
N ALA A 78 11.00 -12.61 35.27
CA ALA A 78 12.10 -13.48 35.66
C ALA A 78 13.09 -12.72 36.56
N GLY A 79 13.92 -13.46 37.31
CA GLY A 79 14.86 -12.92 38.29
C GLY A 79 15.73 -11.80 37.73
N HIS A 80 16.28 -11.99 36.53
CA HIS A 80 17.11 -10.95 35.91
C HIS A 80 16.35 -9.64 35.67
N THR A 81 15.09 -9.70 35.22
CA THR A 81 14.24 -8.51 35.05
C THR A 81 13.97 -7.83 36.38
N LEU A 82 13.76 -8.60 37.45
CA LEU A 82 13.58 -8.04 38.79
C LEU A 82 14.85 -7.34 39.29
N ASP A 83 16.03 -7.87 38.96
CA ASP A 83 17.32 -7.32 39.40
C ASP A 83 17.68 -6.00 38.70
N VAL A 84 17.17 -5.76 37.49
CA VAL A 84 17.52 -4.61 36.65
C VAL A 84 16.41 -3.58 36.47
N THR A 85 15.23 -3.82 37.05
CA THR A 85 14.06 -2.94 36.99
C THR A 85 13.48 -2.65 38.37
N MET A 86 12.60 -1.65 38.46
CA MET A 86 11.92 -1.31 39.72
C MET A 86 10.88 -2.35 40.16
N LEU A 87 10.59 -3.37 39.33
CA LEU A 87 9.62 -4.41 39.66
C LEU A 87 10.04 -5.25 40.87
N GLY A 88 11.35 -5.38 41.12
CA GLY A 88 11.88 -6.12 42.27
C GLY A 88 11.47 -5.53 43.62
N ASP A 89 11.28 -4.21 43.66
CA ASP A 89 10.99 -3.41 44.85
C ASP A 89 9.47 -3.27 45.14
N LEU A 90 8.62 -3.74 44.23
CA LEU A 90 7.16 -3.67 44.42
C LEU A 90 6.69 -4.62 45.54
N VAL A 91 5.73 -4.13 46.32
CA VAL A 91 4.99 -4.88 47.35
C VAL A 91 3.50 -4.87 47.06
N GLU A 92 2.72 -5.73 47.72
CA GLU A 92 1.25 -5.66 47.63
C GLU A 92 0.75 -4.27 48.03
N ASN A 93 -0.28 -3.79 47.32
CA ASN A 93 -0.82 -2.44 47.37
C ASN A 93 0.06 -1.34 46.76
N SER A 94 1.21 -1.67 46.16
CA SER A 94 1.99 -0.68 45.42
C SER A 94 1.18 -0.14 44.24
N PRO A 95 1.11 1.19 44.05
CA PRO A 95 0.59 1.77 42.82
C PRO A 95 1.57 1.47 41.69
N VAL A 96 1.04 1.14 40.51
CA VAL A 96 1.86 0.88 39.33
C VAL A 96 1.36 1.67 38.12
N ASN A 97 2.28 2.30 37.39
CA ASN A 97 2.00 2.91 36.10
C ASN A 97 1.75 1.81 35.05
N LEU A 98 0.63 1.90 34.34
CA LEU A 98 0.26 0.95 33.30
C LEU A 98 0.19 1.61 31.93
N GLU A 99 0.74 0.90 30.94
CA GLU A 99 0.63 1.27 29.53
C GLU A 99 0.40 0.02 28.69
N LYS A 100 -0.68 -0.02 27.92
CA LYS A 100 -1.02 -1.16 27.07
C LYS A 100 -0.07 -1.23 25.87
N ALA A 101 0.45 -2.42 25.56
CA ALA A 101 1.43 -2.56 24.47
C ALA A 101 0.77 -2.86 23.11
N CYS A 102 -0.01 -3.95 22.87
CA CYS A 102 -0.64 -4.26 21.56
C CYS A 102 -1.73 -5.39 21.56
N THR A 103 -2.67 -5.39 20.60
CA THR A 103 -3.62 -6.50 20.29
C THR A 103 -3.04 -7.57 19.31
N VAL A 104 -3.57 -8.82 19.30
CA VAL A 104 -3.12 -9.92 18.39
C VAL A 104 -3.23 -9.47 16.94
N GLY A 105 -2.15 -9.63 16.16
CA GLY A 105 -2.12 -9.29 14.74
C GLY A 105 -1.55 -7.91 14.40
N GLN A 106 -0.95 -7.20 15.36
CA GLN A 106 -0.05 -6.09 15.05
C GLN A 106 1.38 -6.61 14.86
N ASP A 107 2.00 -6.34 13.70
CA ASP A 107 3.43 -6.56 13.47
C ASP A 107 4.25 -5.67 14.41
N ILE A 108 4.91 -6.32 15.36
CA ILE A 108 5.93 -5.75 16.22
C ILE A 108 7.27 -5.77 15.48
N SER A 109 7.64 -4.67 14.84
CA SER A 109 9.07 -4.39 14.66
C SER A 109 9.59 -3.61 15.88
N GLY A 110 9.57 -4.25 17.07
CA GLY A 110 10.17 -3.63 18.27
C GLY A 110 9.73 -4.10 19.66
N HIS A 111 9.05 -5.24 19.83
CA HIS A 111 8.80 -5.78 21.17
C HIS A 111 8.88 -7.31 21.17
N ASP A 112 10.07 -7.86 20.98
CA ASP A 112 10.34 -9.21 21.46
C ASP A 112 10.49 -9.16 22.99
N VAL A 113 9.67 -10.01 23.61
CA VAL A 113 9.71 -10.49 24.99
C VAL A 113 11.12 -10.42 25.59
N GLN A 114 11.24 -9.84 26.79
CA GLN A 114 12.28 -10.14 27.78
C GLN A 114 13.60 -10.73 27.23
N GLY A 115 14.49 -9.91 26.66
CA GLY A 115 15.87 -10.34 26.34
C GLY A 115 16.55 -9.77 25.10
N HIS A 116 15.87 -8.99 24.24
CA HIS A 116 16.53 -8.42 23.05
C HIS A 116 17.32 -7.15 23.40
N VAL A 117 18.59 -7.08 22.99
CA VAL A 117 19.47 -5.93 23.15
C VAL A 117 20.09 -5.67 21.78
N ASP A 118 19.66 -4.61 21.10
CA ASP A 118 20.18 -4.28 19.75
C ASP A 118 21.67 -3.92 19.82
N ASP A 119 22.07 -3.19 20.86
CA ASP A 119 23.47 -2.89 21.17
C ASP A 119 23.61 -2.40 22.63
N THR A 120 24.84 -2.03 23.02
CA THR A 120 25.10 -1.33 24.27
C THR A 120 25.67 0.07 24.02
N LEU A 121 25.06 1.07 24.62
CA LEU A 121 25.52 2.45 24.59
C LEU A 121 26.56 2.71 25.67
N THR A 122 27.49 3.58 25.37
CA THR A 122 28.38 4.20 26.37
C THR A 122 27.88 5.60 26.69
N ILE A 123 27.70 5.89 27.98
CA ILE A 123 27.36 7.25 28.44
C ILE A 123 28.60 8.13 28.28
N LEU A 124 28.53 9.14 27.40
CA LEU A 124 29.62 10.08 27.12
C LEU A 124 29.60 11.28 28.07
N ALA A 125 28.43 11.79 28.40
CA ALA A 125 28.29 12.97 29.24
C ALA A 125 26.93 13.00 29.95
N LYS A 126 26.90 13.70 31.07
CA LYS A 126 25.70 14.03 31.84
C LYS A 126 25.74 15.51 32.18
N GLU A 127 24.71 16.25 31.79
CA GLU A 127 24.62 17.69 32.00
C GLU A 127 23.30 18.00 32.71
N GLN A 128 23.38 18.69 33.84
CA GLN A 128 22.20 19.11 34.58
C GLN A 128 21.78 20.51 34.10
N ASP A 129 20.56 20.64 33.60
CA ASP A 129 19.94 21.92 33.26
C ASP A 129 18.69 22.12 34.11
N ARG A 130 18.83 22.97 35.14
CA ARG A 130 17.85 23.13 36.22
C ARG A 130 17.51 21.76 36.83
N ASP A 131 16.25 21.33 36.72
CA ASP A 131 15.80 20.05 37.26
C ASP A 131 15.90 18.90 36.22
N ASN A 132 16.25 19.19 34.96
CA ASN A 132 16.39 18.18 33.90
C ASN A 132 17.82 17.66 33.79
N LEU A 133 17.97 16.37 33.48
CA LEU A 133 19.26 15.74 33.22
C LEU A 133 19.37 15.37 31.75
N TRP A 134 20.35 15.94 31.06
CA TRP A 134 20.71 15.55 29.71
C TRP A 134 21.75 14.45 29.74
N VAL A 135 21.53 13.37 28.99
CA VAL A 135 22.47 12.26 28.89
C VAL A 135 22.86 12.08 27.43
N THR A 136 24.17 12.15 27.19
CA THR A 136 24.75 11.94 25.86
C THR A 136 25.29 10.53 25.75
N PHE A 137 24.94 9.83 24.68
CA PHE A 137 25.42 8.48 24.38
C PHE A 137 26.29 8.47 23.14
N LYS A 138 27.29 7.57 23.13
CA LYS A 138 28.06 7.27 21.92
C LYS A 138 27.15 6.52 20.93
N MET A 139 27.10 7.00 19.69
CA MET A 139 26.32 6.37 18.62
C MET A 139 26.98 5.06 18.20
N PRO A 140 26.31 3.89 18.33
CA PRO A 140 26.81 2.66 17.76
C PRO A 140 26.71 2.70 16.23
N HIS A 141 27.74 2.23 15.53
CA HIS A 141 27.78 2.26 14.06
C HIS A 141 26.56 1.56 13.44
N LYS A 142 26.11 0.47 14.05
CA LYS A 142 24.97 -0.34 13.59
C LYS A 142 23.61 0.36 13.76
N LEU A 143 23.46 1.21 14.78
CA LEU A 143 22.19 1.86 15.12
C LEU A 143 22.06 3.30 14.57
N ARG A 144 23.11 3.81 13.92
CA ARG A 144 23.13 5.14 13.30
C ARG A 144 21.94 5.44 12.36
N PRO A 145 21.44 4.51 11.51
CA PRO A 145 20.28 4.81 10.66
C PRO A 145 18.94 4.81 11.44
N LEU A 146 18.91 4.27 12.65
CA LEU A 146 17.68 4.04 13.43
C LEU A 146 17.44 5.13 14.48
N ILE A 147 18.50 5.82 14.93
CA ILE A 147 18.42 6.86 15.94
C ILE A 147 18.29 8.23 15.26
N VAL A 148 17.07 8.78 15.28
CA VAL A 148 16.72 10.09 14.69
C VAL A 148 16.25 11.07 15.75
N GLU A 149 16.48 12.38 15.54
CA GLU A 149 15.94 13.40 16.42
C GLU A 149 14.42 13.31 16.53
N LYS A 150 13.91 13.43 17.75
CA LYS A 150 12.49 13.25 18.13
C LYS A 150 11.95 11.83 17.93
N GLY A 151 12.82 10.86 17.59
CA GLY A 151 12.52 9.44 17.68
C GLY A 151 12.55 8.94 19.14
N TYR A 152 12.11 7.71 19.36
CA TYR A 152 12.15 7.06 20.67
C TYR A 152 13.14 5.89 20.62
N VAL A 153 13.83 5.67 21.73
CA VAL A 153 14.74 4.55 21.97
C VAL A 153 14.46 3.99 23.36
N ALA A 154 14.51 2.67 23.54
CA ALA A 154 14.48 2.10 24.88
C ALA A 154 15.93 1.99 25.39
N ILE A 155 16.23 2.60 26.53
CA ILE A 155 17.56 2.57 27.14
C ILE A 155 17.42 2.00 28.56
N GLY A 156 18.02 0.84 28.78
CA GLY A 156 17.90 0.12 30.06
C GLY A 156 16.46 -0.20 30.44
N GLY A 157 15.63 -0.52 29.44
CA GLY A 157 14.19 -0.79 29.60
C GLY A 157 13.29 0.45 29.68
N ALA A 158 13.84 1.67 29.68
CA ALA A 158 13.06 2.89 29.72
C ALA A 158 12.94 3.52 28.31
N SER A 159 11.71 3.77 27.85
CA SER A 159 11.48 4.50 26.59
C SER A 159 11.80 5.99 26.76
N LEU A 160 12.76 6.49 25.98
CA LEU A 160 13.27 7.86 26.05
C LEU A 160 13.23 8.52 24.67
N THR A 161 12.92 9.81 24.64
CA THR A 161 12.93 10.61 23.41
C THR A 161 14.35 11.09 23.10
N VAL A 162 14.78 10.87 21.87
CA VAL A 162 16.03 11.40 21.33
C VAL A 162 15.85 12.89 21.07
N CYS A 163 16.62 13.72 21.78
CA CYS A 163 16.51 15.18 21.68
C CYS A 163 17.44 15.77 20.62
N ASN A 164 18.64 15.21 20.45
CA ASN A 164 19.65 15.69 19.51
C ASN A 164 20.46 14.52 18.96
N VAL A 165 20.78 14.52 17.66
CA VAL A 165 21.61 13.49 17.01
C VAL A 165 22.79 14.14 16.30
N LYS A 166 24.00 13.71 16.65
CA LYS A 166 25.26 14.04 16.00
C LYS A 166 25.85 12.80 15.34
N LYS A 167 26.86 13.00 14.49
CA LYS A 167 27.52 11.91 13.75
C LYS A 167 27.94 10.73 14.63
N GLU A 168 28.54 11.01 15.79
CA GLU A 168 29.11 9.99 16.70
C GLU A 168 28.39 9.90 18.05
N SER A 169 27.29 10.62 18.24
CA SER A 169 26.57 10.64 19.53
C SER A 169 25.13 11.08 19.38
N PHE A 170 24.28 10.74 20.34
CA PHE A 170 22.95 11.34 20.47
C PHE A 170 22.64 11.67 21.93
N GLN A 171 21.67 12.53 22.17
CA GLN A 171 21.26 12.97 23.49
C GLN A 171 19.80 12.64 23.76
N VAL A 172 19.50 12.33 25.01
CA VAL A 172 18.15 12.28 25.56
C VAL A 172 18.09 13.24 26.75
N MET A 173 16.91 13.81 27.00
CA MET A 173 16.66 14.63 28.18
C MET A 173 15.73 13.86 29.13
N LEU A 174 16.14 13.74 30.39
CA LEU A 174 15.32 13.22 31.46
C LEU A 174 14.75 14.40 32.24
N ILE A 175 13.43 14.44 32.34
CA ILE A 175 12.74 15.35 33.24
C ILE A 175 12.96 14.93 34.70
N PRO A 176 12.72 15.80 35.70
CA PRO A 176 13.13 15.58 37.10
C PRO A 176 12.53 14.29 37.68
N HIS A 177 11.31 13.97 37.26
CA HIS A 177 10.65 12.72 37.63
C HIS A 177 11.39 11.49 37.07
N THR A 178 11.75 11.49 35.80
CA THR A 178 12.47 10.37 35.17
C THR A 178 13.86 10.21 35.77
N VAL A 179 14.50 11.31 36.21
CA VAL A 179 15.77 11.27 36.95
C VAL A 179 15.66 10.47 38.25
N GLN A 180 14.49 10.43 38.87
CA GLN A 180 14.25 9.68 40.11
C GLN A 180 13.69 8.27 39.86
N ALA A 181 13.03 8.05 38.72
CA ALA A 181 12.24 6.85 38.44
C ALA A 181 12.96 5.73 37.68
N ILE A 182 14.14 5.99 37.09
CA ILE A 182 14.89 4.96 36.34
C ILE A 182 16.35 4.85 36.80
N THR A 183 17.02 3.76 36.44
CA THR A 183 18.40 3.49 36.89
C THR A 183 19.46 4.24 36.09
N LEU A 184 19.14 4.74 34.90
CA LEU A 184 20.06 5.46 34.01
C LEU A 184 20.78 6.67 34.70
N PRO A 185 20.09 7.54 35.47
CA PRO A 185 20.70 8.58 36.31
C PRO A 185 21.78 8.07 37.27
N LYS A 186 21.62 6.86 37.82
CA LYS A 186 22.57 6.25 38.78
C LYS A 186 23.82 5.66 38.11
N LYS A 187 23.82 5.48 36.78
CA LYS A 187 24.98 4.95 36.02
C LYS A 187 26.07 6.02 35.85
N PRO A 188 27.37 5.73 36.07
CA PRO A 188 28.42 6.74 35.90
C PRO A 188 28.62 7.10 34.41
N VAL A 189 29.24 8.26 34.14
CA VAL A 189 29.81 8.55 32.81
C VAL A 189 30.88 7.49 32.50
N GLY A 190 30.90 7.00 31.26
CA GLY A 190 31.66 5.81 30.86
C GLY A 190 30.93 4.47 31.13
N GLY A 191 29.81 4.51 31.86
CA GLY A 191 28.96 3.35 32.09
C GLY A 191 28.27 2.85 30.82
N ARG A 192 27.98 1.55 30.80
CA ARG A 192 27.28 0.86 29.71
C ARG A 192 25.80 0.66 30.01
N VAL A 193 24.94 0.87 29.02
CA VAL A 193 23.49 0.62 29.09
C VAL A 193 22.98 0.00 27.81
N ASN A 194 22.06 -0.95 27.92
CA ASN A 194 21.46 -1.61 26.76
C ASN A 194 20.56 -0.62 26.01
N VAL A 195 20.51 -0.74 24.68
CA VAL A 195 19.63 0.03 23.83
C VAL A 195 18.85 -0.87 22.89
N GLU A 196 17.60 -0.49 22.65
CA GLU A 196 16.75 -1.01 21.59
C GLU A 196 16.32 0.20 20.74
N ALA A 197 16.71 0.19 19.47
CA ALA A 197 16.53 1.29 18.52
C ALA A 197 15.47 0.91 17.47
N HIS A 198 14.20 0.79 17.89
CA HIS A 198 13.08 0.63 16.96
C HIS A 198 11.75 1.08 17.59
N VAL A 199 11.50 2.40 17.65
CA VAL A 199 10.21 2.93 18.12
C VAL A 199 9.77 4.12 17.25
N ILE A 200 9.23 3.82 16.08
CA ILE A 200 8.39 4.74 15.31
C ILE A 200 6.94 4.50 15.74
N GLY A 201 6.24 5.54 16.24
CA GLY A 201 4.81 5.65 15.94
C GLY A 201 3.77 5.82 17.06
N LYS A 202 4.09 5.94 18.35
CA LYS A 202 3.01 5.87 19.37
C LYS A 202 2.13 7.11 19.55
N TYR A 203 2.55 8.33 19.18
CA TYR A 203 1.72 9.54 19.38
C TYR A 203 0.83 9.94 18.20
N ILE A 204 1.12 9.47 16.98
CA ILE A 204 0.35 9.83 15.78
C ILE A 204 -0.85 8.88 15.59
N GLN A 205 -0.75 7.63 16.06
CA GLN A 205 -1.74 6.59 15.80
C GLN A 205 -2.90 6.60 16.83
N THR A 206 -2.62 6.88 18.11
CA THR A 206 -3.61 6.72 19.19
C THR A 206 -4.56 7.91 19.35
N GLN A 207 -4.10 9.15 19.11
CA GLN A 207 -4.96 10.34 19.17
C GLN A 207 -5.97 10.43 18.01
N LEU A 208 -5.61 9.92 16.82
CA LEU A 208 -6.54 9.89 15.68
C LEU A 208 -7.65 8.83 15.85
N LYS A 209 -7.30 7.66 16.40
CA LYS A 209 -8.21 6.51 16.52
C LYS A 209 -9.39 6.77 17.46
N VAL A 210 -9.15 7.42 18.61
CA VAL A 210 -10.19 7.68 19.62
C VAL A 210 -11.21 8.74 19.17
N MET A 211 -10.78 9.72 18.36
CA MET A 211 -11.69 10.73 17.79
C MET A 211 -12.52 10.20 16.60
N LEU A 212 -12.07 9.12 15.95
CA LEU A 212 -12.75 8.47 14.83
C LEU A 212 -13.79 7.45 15.29
N GLU A 213 -13.48 6.66 16.33
CA GLU A 213 -14.37 5.63 16.86
C GLU A 213 -15.70 6.18 17.41
N GLN A 214 -15.71 7.40 17.98
CA GLN A 214 -16.93 8.01 18.53
C GLN A 214 -17.92 8.51 17.46
N GLU A 215 -17.45 8.81 16.25
CA GLU A 215 -18.30 9.35 15.19
C GLU A 215 -18.70 8.27 14.15
N MET A 216 -17.98 7.14 14.10
CA MET A 216 -18.28 6.00 13.24
C MET A 216 -19.46 5.14 13.72
N GLN A 217 -19.84 5.21 15.00
CA GLN A 217 -21.02 4.49 15.51
C GLN A 217 -22.36 5.11 15.10
N ARG A 218 -22.37 6.29 14.43
CA ARG A 218 -23.61 7.04 14.14
C ARG A 218 -24.18 6.89 12.72
N THR A 219 -23.45 6.40 11.72
CA THR A 219 -23.94 6.46 10.34
C THR A 219 -23.33 5.38 9.43
N ASN A 220 -24.15 4.40 9.03
CA ASN A 220 -23.81 3.31 8.09
C ASN A 220 -23.61 3.82 6.65
N LEU A 221 -22.38 4.14 6.23
CA LEU A 221 -21.98 4.31 4.81
C LEU A 221 -20.51 3.89 4.64
N ILE A 222 -20.25 2.77 3.96
CA ILE A 222 -18.91 2.14 3.90
C ILE A 222 -18.30 2.16 2.47
N ALA A 223 -19.07 2.25 1.39
CA ALA A 223 -18.54 2.08 0.03
C ALA A 223 -17.88 3.32 -0.61
N ILE A 224 -18.05 4.51 -0.04
CA ILE A 224 -17.73 5.79 -0.68
C ILE A 224 -16.44 6.43 -0.14
N ALA A 225 -16.09 6.19 1.12
CA ALA A 225 -14.93 6.78 1.78
C ALA A 225 -13.57 6.20 1.30
N SER A 226 -13.56 4.95 0.82
CA SER A 226 -12.36 4.22 0.39
C SER A 226 -11.74 4.83 -0.86
N LEU A 227 -12.59 5.33 -1.76
CA LEU A 227 -12.18 5.91 -3.03
C LEU A 227 -11.49 7.27 -2.85
N THR A 228 -11.96 8.07 -1.89
CA THR A 228 -11.38 9.39 -1.61
C THR A 228 -10.19 9.33 -0.68
N THR A 229 -10.11 8.31 0.17
CA THR A 229 -8.93 8.06 1.02
C THR A 229 -7.74 7.64 0.17
N ALA A 230 -7.90 6.85 -0.89
CA ALA A 230 -6.81 6.49 -1.80
C ALA A 230 -6.22 7.70 -2.55
N VAL A 231 -7.05 8.54 -3.15
CA VAL A 231 -6.62 9.77 -3.86
C VAL A 231 -5.98 10.77 -2.90
N THR A 232 -6.55 10.91 -1.71
CA THR A 232 -6.06 11.84 -0.68
C THR A 232 -4.82 11.30 0.01
N ALA A 233 -4.67 9.98 0.20
CA ALA A 233 -3.49 9.34 0.76
C ALA A 233 -2.32 9.34 -0.22
N VAL A 234 -2.55 9.15 -1.53
CA VAL A 234 -1.51 9.34 -2.56
C VAL A 234 -1.07 10.80 -2.56
N ALA A 235 -2.01 11.75 -2.64
CA ALA A 235 -1.68 13.19 -2.62
C ALA A 235 -1.03 13.67 -1.30
N LEU A 236 -1.43 13.12 -0.15
CA LEU A 236 -0.87 13.45 1.16
C LEU A 236 0.46 12.73 1.44
N SER A 237 0.66 11.50 0.97
CA SER A 237 1.94 10.78 1.12
C SER A 237 3.03 11.47 0.27
N ILE A 238 2.67 11.88 -0.94
CA ILE A 238 3.49 12.74 -1.79
C ILE A 238 3.81 14.08 -1.10
N ALA A 239 2.82 14.71 -0.43
CA ALA A 239 3.04 15.97 0.29
C ALA A 239 3.82 15.79 1.63
N ALA A 240 3.71 14.65 2.29
CA ALA A 240 4.32 14.39 3.59
C ALA A 240 5.80 14.00 3.46
N ASN A 241 6.16 13.22 2.44
CA ASN A 241 7.55 12.81 2.20
C ASN A 241 8.42 13.93 1.62
N TYR A 242 7.81 14.93 0.94
CA TYR A 242 8.58 15.90 0.17
C TYR A 242 8.70 17.33 0.68
N TYR A 243 7.91 17.80 1.66
CA TYR A 243 7.99 19.19 2.15
C TYR A 243 8.62 19.27 3.56
N GLY A 244 9.92 19.60 3.62
CA GLY A 244 10.63 19.86 4.87
C GLY A 244 10.09 21.09 5.64
N ARG A 245 10.36 21.13 6.95
CA ARG A 245 9.71 22.01 7.95
C ARG A 245 9.74 23.52 7.67
N THR A 246 10.61 24.05 6.81
CA THR A 246 10.84 25.50 6.63
C THR A 246 10.12 26.13 5.43
N ALA A 247 9.61 25.35 4.47
CA ALA A 247 8.87 25.87 3.30
C ALA A 247 7.33 25.90 3.50
N ARG A 248 6.85 25.62 4.72
CA ARG A 248 5.45 25.36 5.05
C ARG A 248 4.52 26.54 4.72
N ASN A 249 4.90 27.79 5.00
CA ASN A 249 3.92 28.88 5.03
C ASN A 249 3.53 29.46 3.65
N HIS A 250 4.37 29.33 2.62
CA HIS A 250 4.07 29.87 1.28
C HIS A 250 3.48 28.83 0.31
N ALA A 251 3.95 27.57 0.36
CA ALA A 251 3.42 26.47 -0.45
C ALA A 251 2.04 25.97 0.04
N LEU A 252 1.77 26.05 1.35
CA LEU A 252 0.46 25.67 1.92
C LEU A 252 -0.68 26.53 1.36
N ARG A 253 -0.47 27.75 0.87
CA ARG A 253 -1.56 28.57 0.32
C ARG A 253 -2.03 28.13 -1.07
N SER A 254 -1.13 27.62 -1.92
CA SER A 254 -1.49 27.14 -3.27
C SER A 254 -1.90 25.66 -3.28
N VAL A 255 -1.26 24.83 -2.44
CA VAL A 255 -1.63 23.41 -2.26
C VAL A 255 -2.86 23.24 -1.39
N ARG A 256 -3.14 24.10 -0.38
CA ARG A 256 -4.44 24.05 0.33
C ARG A 256 -5.61 24.29 -0.61
N ARG A 257 -5.51 25.20 -1.58
CA ARG A 257 -6.60 25.42 -2.55
C ARG A 257 -6.86 24.18 -3.42
N ARG A 258 -5.82 23.49 -3.89
CA ARG A 258 -5.96 22.26 -4.69
C ARG A 258 -6.38 21.02 -3.86
N GLY A 259 -5.88 20.90 -2.63
CA GLY A 259 -6.33 19.88 -1.69
C GLY A 259 -7.73 20.15 -1.12
N VAL A 260 -8.23 21.39 -1.21
CA VAL A 260 -9.65 21.70 -0.94
C VAL A 260 -10.53 21.14 -2.05
N CYS A 261 -10.10 21.16 -3.32
CA CYS A 261 -10.84 20.49 -4.40
C CYS A 261 -10.88 18.97 -4.21
N ALA A 262 -9.76 18.32 -3.89
CA ALA A 262 -9.75 16.89 -3.58
C ALA A 262 -10.61 16.51 -2.34
N ARG A 263 -10.76 17.43 -1.37
CA ARG A 263 -11.67 17.28 -0.23
C ARG A 263 -13.12 17.66 -0.53
N GLY A 264 -13.37 18.53 -1.50
CA GLY A 264 -14.71 18.78 -2.05
C GLY A 264 -15.23 17.52 -2.73
N LEU A 265 -14.37 16.82 -3.49
CA LEU A 265 -14.69 15.53 -4.12
C LEU A 265 -15.14 14.51 -3.08
N GLN A 266 -14.52 14.53 -1.91
CA GLN A 266 -14.89 13.71 -0.77
C GLN A 266 -16.30 14.00 -0.28
N ALA A 267 -16.60 15.27 0.01
CA ALA A 267 -17.91 15.67 0.54
C ALA A 267 -19.06 15.44 -0.45
N VAL A 268 -18.76 15.53 -1.75
CA VAL A 268 -19.70 15.31 -2.85
C VAL A 268 -20.06 13.83 -3.01
N VAL A 269 -19.04 12.96 -3.10
CA VAL A 269 -19.28 11.52 -3.24
C VAL A 269 -20.03 11.02 -1.99
N GLU A 270 -19.72 11.58 -0.81
CA GLU A 270 -20.40 11.31 0.47
C GLU A 270 -21.88 11.77 0.51
N HIS A 271 -22.27 12.84 -0.20
CA HIS A 271 -23.64 13.38 -0.18
C HIS A 271 -24.58 12.72 -1.21
N ASP A 272 -24.06 12.29 -2.35
CA ASP A 272 -24.84 11.68 -3.45
C ASP A 272 -25.00 10.14 -3.34
N GLY A 273 -24.34 9.52 -2.36
CA GLY A 273 -24.34 8.07 -2.12
C GLY A 273 -25.69 7.43 -1.78
N HIS A 274 -26.71 8.22 -1.45
CA HIS A 274 -28.05 7.74 -1.13
C HIS A 274 -29.01 7.70 -2.33
N GLY A 275 -28.65 8.27 -3.48
CA GLY A 275 -29.54 8.43 -4.64
C GLY A 275 -29.15 7.68 -5.91
N LYS A 276 -27.97 7.04 -5.96
CA LYS A 276 -27.34 6.56 -7.21
C LYS A 276 -26.92 5.08 -7.26
N GLU A 277 -27.23 4.27 -6.24
CA GLU A 277 -27.04 2.81 -6.34
C GLU A 277 -27.81 2.16 -7.51
N GLN A 278 -28.84 2.83 -8.04
CA GLN A 278 -29.58 2.39 -9.24
C GLN A 278 -29.00 2.90 -10.58
N SER A 279 -28.09 3.89 -10.60
CA SER A 279 -27.58 4.48 -11.85
C SER A 279 -26.25 3.93 -12.34
N ASP A 280 -25.52 3.19 -11.49
CA ASP A 280 -24.15 2.73 -11.78
C ASP A 280 -24.10 1.33 -12.43
N ALA A 281 -25.26 0.70 -12.63
CA ALA A 281 -25.40 -0.62 -13.26
C ALA A 281 -25.12 -0.72 -14.78
N PRO A 282 -25.26 0.30 -15.65
CA PRO A 282 -25.25 0.03 -17.10
C PRO A 282 -23.85 0.10 -17.77
N GLY A 283 -22.78 0.38 -17.02
CA GLY A 283 -21.47 0.70 -17.62
C GLY A 283 -20.42 -0.42 -17.67
N SER A 284 -20.57 -1.49 -16.88
CA SER A 284 -19.59 -2.58 -16.81
C SER A 284 -20.28 -3.95 -16.72
N ALA A 285 -19.76 -4.95 -17.42
CA ALA A 285 -20.30 -6.31 -17.45
C ALA A 285 -20.00 -7.13 -16.19
N ASN A 286 -19.23 -6.57 -15.24
CA ASN A 286 -18.81 -7.28 -14.03
C ASN A 286 -19.92 -7.36 -12.97
N PRO A 287 -20.00 -8.45 -12.17
CA PRO A 287 -20.97 -8.60 -11.10
C PRO A 287 -20.96 -7.44 -10.08
N ALA A 288 -22.12 -7.08 -9.52
CA ALA A 288 -22.24 -5.97 -8.57
C ALA A 288 -21.31 -6.10 -7.35
N ALA A 289 -21.18 -7.31 -6.79
CA ALA A 289 -20.28 -7.59 -5.67
C ALA A 289 -18.79 -7.47 -6.05
N GLU A 290 -18.47 -7.66 -7.34
CA GLU A 290 -17.14 -7.40 -7.87
C GLU A 290 -16.91 -5.90 -8.09
N GLN A 291 -17.87 -5.17 -8.64
CA GLN A 291 -17.78 -3.72 -8.76
C GLN A 291 -17.63 -3.06 -7.39
N ALA A 292 -18.38 -3.51 -6.37
CA ALA A 292 -18.23 -3.06 -4.99
C ALA A 292 -16.85 -3.39 -4.41
N ARG A 293 -16.27 -4.56 -4.72
CA ARG A 293 -14.89 -4.91 -4.34
C ARG A 293 -13.84 -4.11 -5.11
N ASN A 294 -14.04 -3.82 -6.38
CA ASN A 294 -13.17 -2.94 -7.17
C ASN A 294 -13.20 -1.49 -6.68
N LEU A 295 -14.32 -1.05 -6.10
CA LEU A 295 -14.44 0.21 -5.35
C LEU A 295 -13.86 0.09 -3.93
N GLY A 296 -13.87 -1.13 -3.36
CA GLY A 296 -13.50 -1.49 -2.00
C GLY A 296 -12.13 -2.15 -1.80
N ASP A 297 -11.28 -2.35 -2.81
CA ASP A 297 -9.95 -2.96 -2.64
C ASP A 297 -8.94 -2.02 -1.94
N GLY A 298 -9.40 -0.85 -1.50
CA GLY A 298 -8.75 -0.02 -0.48
C GLY A 298 -9.14 -0.36 0.97
N ASP A 299 -10.18 -1.16 1.21
CA ASP A 299 -10.99 -1.17 2.43
C ASP A 299 -10.38 -1.99 3.59
N GLU A 300 -9.52 -2.99 3.32
CA GLU A 300 -8.89 -3.77 4.41
C GLU A 300 -7.63 -3.11 5.02
N ARG A 301 -7.18 -1.96 4.48
CA ARG A 301 -6.00 -1.25 5.03
C ARG A 301 -6.16 0.27 5.18
N GLN A 302 -7.31 0.85 4.85
CA GLN A 302 -7.51 2.33 4.83
C GLN A 302 -8.32 2.93 6.00
N ARG A 303 -8.50 2.22 7.13
CA ARG A 303 -9.19 2.77 8.32
C ARG A 303 -8.42 3.87 9.10
N ALA A 304 -7.50 4.61 8.48
CA ALA A 304 -6.53 5.44 9.20
C ALA A 304 -6.40 6.93 8.80
N LEU A 305 -7.12 7.45 7.79
CA LEU A 305 -6.69 8.71 7.13
C LEU A 305 -7.65 9.93 7.12
N HIS A 306 -8.82 9.90 7.76
CA HIS A 306 -9.70 11.09 7.76
C HIS A 306 -10.23 11.53 9.14
N ARG A 307 -9.81 12.75 9.55
CA ARG A 307 -10.41 13.75 10.49
C ARG A 307 -9.33 14.34 11.41
N ARG A 308 -9.09 15.66 11.53
CA ARG A 308 -9.81 16.90 11.19
C ARG A 308 -8.82 18.07 11.07
N ASN A 309 -9.22 19.15 10.39
CA ASN A 309 -9.06 20.48 10.95
C ASN A 309 -10.16 21.40 10.42
N ASP A 310 -11.13 21.71 11.29
CA ASP A 310 -12.11 22.78 11.13
C ASP A 310 -11.79 23.92 12.08
N GLY A 311 -12.09 25.15 11.62
CA GLY A 311 -12.38 26.28 12.49
C GLY A 311 -11.55 27.55 12.27
N SER A 312 -11.91 28.35 11.27
CA SER A 312 -12.07 29.80 11.47
C SER A 312 -12.77 30.45 10.26
N ALA A 313 -13.92 31.05 10.53
CA ALA A 313 -14.69 31.89 9.61
C ALA A 313 -13.90 33.10 9.09
N CYS A 314 -14.24 33.56 7.88
CA CYS A 314 -14.16 34.93 7.32
C CYS A 314 -14.46 34.78 5.81
N GLY A 315 -15.51 35.36 5.23
CA GLY A 315 -15.77 36.80 5.15
C GLY A 315 -15.57 37.22 3.69
N GLY A 316 -16.62 37.72 3.04
CA GLY A 316 -16.66 38.03 1.61
C GLY A 316 -15.60 39.04 1.13
N GLY A 317 -15.23 38.93 -0.14
CA GLY A 317 -14.28 39.85 -0.76
C GLY A 317 -13.95 39.49 -2.20
N ASN A 318 -14.79 39.97 -3.11
CA ASN A 318 -14.63 40.00 -4.57
C ASN A 318 -13.25 40.58 -5.00
N ARG A 319 -12.41 39.83 -5.73
CA ARG A 319 -11.35 40.38 -6.63
C ARG A 319 -10.99 39.42 -7.78
N ASN A 320 -10.84 40.04 -8.96
CA ASN A 320 -10.58 39.53 -10.32
C ASN A 320 -9.51 38.41 -10.50
N PRO A 321 -9.61 37.63 -11.59
CA PRO A 321 -8.71 36.54 -11.92
C PRO A 321 -7.46 37.08 -12.64
N GLY A 322 -6.28 36.76 -12.10
CA GLY A 322 -5.00 37.13 -12.71
C GLY A 322 -3.93 36.10 -12.37
N VAL A 323 -3.52 35.34 -13.39
CA VAL A 323 -2.32 34.49 -13.48
C VAL A 323 -2.15 33.49 -12.32
N LEU A 324 -2.54 32.24 -12.57
CA LEU A 324 -2.20 31.08 -11.74
C LEU A 324 -0.69 30.96 -11.59
N ARG A 325 -0.14 31.33 -10.42
CA ARG A 325 1.28 31.13 -10.09
C ARG A 325 1.60 29.61 -10.01
N GLN A 326 2.57 29.20 -10.83
CA GLN A 326 3.13 27.84 -10.87
C GLN A 326 3.64 27.38 -9.49
N PRO A 327 3.36 26.13 -9.05
CA PRO A 327 3.89 25.57 -7.82
C PRO A 327 4.98 24.52 -8.09
N ARG A 328 6.11 24.67 -7.39
CA ARG A 328 7.20 23.70 -7.32
C ARG A 328 6.79 22.50 -6.45
N ILE A 329 6.90 21.30 -6.99
CA ILE A 329 6.75 20.05 -6.26
C ILE A 329 8.15 19.61 -5.81
N GLU A 330 8.27 19.13 -4.57
CA GLU A 330 9.49 18.69 -3.85
C GLU A 330 10.43 19.73 -3.21
N ARG A 331 10.98 19.34 -2.04
CA ARG A 331 12.29 19.77 -1.52
C ARG A 331 13.27 19.81 -2.68
N ALA A 332 13.72 21.01 -3.02
CA ALA A 332 15.04 21.22 -3.61
C ALA A 332 16.05 20.28 -2.91
N ARG A 333 16.46 19.19 -3.56
CA ARG A 333 17.66 18.46 -3.13
C ARG A 333 18.84 19.37 -3.44
N GLY A 334 19.09 20.29 -2.53
CA GLY A 334 20.24 21.18 -2.56
C GLY A 334 21.50 20.34 -2.47
N LYS A 335 22.31 20.34 -3.52
CA LYS A 335 23.68 19.80 -3.47
C LYS A 335 24.63 20.98 -3.42
N ASN A 336 25.38 21.09 -2.32
CA ASN A 336 26.53 21.98 -2.29
C ASN A 336 27.57 21.46 -3.29
N LEU A 337 28.11 22.36 -4.09
CA LEU A 337 29.15 22.08 -5.06
C LEU A 337 30.52 22.38 -4.44
N GLU A 338 31.56 21.75 -4.96
CA GLU A 338 32.93 21.86 -4.41
C GLU A 338 33.46 23.30 -4.40
N ASN A 339 32.99 24.16 -5.31
CA ASN A 339 33.40 25.57 -5.43
C ASN A 339 32.65 26.53 -4.49
N GLY A 340 31.79 26.03 -3.60
CA GLY A 340 30.98 26.85 -2.68
C GLY A 340 29.64 27.33 -3.26
N SER A 341 29.35 27.01 -4.52
CA SER A 341 28.04 27.19 -5.15
C SER A 341 27.06 26.08 -4.75
N PHE A 342 25.79 26.20 -5.13
CA PHE A 342 24.82 25.12 -4.88
C PHE A 342 23.90 24.88 -6.07
N ALA A 343 23.49 23.62 -6.25
CA ALA A 343 22.49 23.22 -7.22
C ALA A 343 21.24 22.72 -6.51
N GLN A 344 20.06 22.96 -7.07
CA GLN A 344 18.81 22.34 -6.64
C GLN A 344 18.08 21.70 -7.81
N CYS A 345 17.42 20.58 -7.54
CA CYS A 345 16.46 19.99 -8.47
C CYS A 345 15.04 20.38 -8.06
N LEU A 346 14.25 20.85 -9.03
CA LEU A 346 12.83 21.17 -8.87
C LEU A 346 12.01 20.17 -9.69
N ARG A 347 10.85 19.77 -9.19
CA ARG A 347 9.89 18.98 -9.94
C ARG A 347 8.73 19.85 -10.36
N GLU A 348 8.40 19.83 -11.64
CA GLU A 348 7.36 20.67 -12.25
C GLU A 348 6.40 19.80 -13.08
N PRO A 349 5.10 20.15 -13.15
CA PRO A 349 4.17 19.47 -14.04
C PRO A 349 4.65 19.57 -15.50
N TYR A 350 4.26 18.58 -16.32
CA TYR A 350 4.41 18.66 -17.77
C TYR A 350 3.54 19.78 -18.35
N GLY A 351 2.27 19.87 -17.90
CA GLY A 351 1.29 20.81 -18.45
C GLY A 351 -0.03 20.11 -18.74
N VAL A 352 -0.42 20.03 -20.01
CA VAL A 352 -1.63 19.34 -20.48
C VAL A 352 -1.32 17.88 -20.81
N CYS A 353 -1.98 16.95 -20.12
CA CYS A 353 -1.79 15.52 -20.30
C CYS A 353 -2.99 14.89 -21.02
N ALA A 354 -2.73 14.14 -22.07
CA ALA A 354 -3.70 13.23 -22.65
C ALA A 354 -3.73 11.93 -21.83
N ALA A 355 -4.91 11.53 -21.36
CA ALA A 355 -5.10 10.28 -20.65
C ALA A 355 -6.12 9.41 -21.39
N ILE A 356 -5.71 8.24 -21.87
CA ILE A 356 -6.57 7.32 -22.62
C ILE A 356 -6.67 6.01 -21.84
N VAL A 357 -7.89 5.59 -21.51
CA VAL A 357 -8.16 4.43 -20.62
C VAL A 357 -8.91 3.32 -21.34
N ALA A 358 -8.61 2.08 -20.96
CA ALA A 358 -9.28 0.88 -21.47
C ALA A 358 -10.66 0.69 -20.82
N TRP A 359 -11.37 -0.36 -21.24
CA TRP A 359 -12.78 -0.56 -20.91
C TRP A 359 -13.06 -1.48 -19.72
N ASN A 360 -12.11 -2.31 -19.30
CA ASN A 360 -12.31 -3.37 -18.32
C ASN A 360 -12.48 -2.86 -16.88
N TYR A 361 -11.77 -1.79 -16.50
CA TYR A 361 -11.92 -1.10 -15.22
C TYR A 361 -12.05 0.42 -15.43
N PRO A 362 -13.12 0.88 -16.10
CA PRO A 362 -13.15 2.19 -16.73
C PRO A 362 -13.14 3.34 -15.72
N PHE A 363 -13.82 3.17 -14.59
CA PHE A 363 -13.81 4.15 -13.51
C PHE A 363 -12.44 4.19 -12.79
N ASN A 364 -11.96 3.02 -12.37
CA ASN A 364 -10.71 2.90 -11.61
C ASN A 364 -9.51 3.41 -12.41
N MET A 365 -9.36 3.01 -13.67
CA MET A 365 -8.27 3.49 -14.52
C MET A 365 -8.32 5.00 -14.74
N ALA A 366 -9.51 5.56 -14.98
CA ALA A 366 -9.68 7.00 -15.11
C ALA A 366 -9.25 7.73 -13.84
N LEU A 367 -9.67 7.20 -12.67
CA LEU A 367 -9.30 7.74 -11.37
C LEU A 367 -7.80 7.64 -11.10
N TYR A 368 -7.17 6.50 -11.36
CA TYR A 368 -5.73 6.30 -11.12
C TYR A 368 -4.90 7.29 -11.93
N LYS A 369 -5.17 7.42 -13.24
CA LYS A 369 -4.50 8.41 -14.08
C LYS A 369 -4.77 9.84 -13.63
N ALA A 370 -6.03 10.16 -13.33
CA ALA A 370 -6.39 11.51 -12.87
C ALA A 370 -5.68 11.87 -11.57
N SER A 371 -5.66 10.96 -10.61
CA SER A 371 -5.12 11.21 -9.27
C SER A 371 -3.66 11.65 -9.30
N ILE A 372 -2.79 10.91 -10.01
CA ILE A 372 -1.36 11.22 -10.06
C ILE A 372 -1.05 12.46 -10.90
N LEU A 373 -1.73 12.62 -12.05
CA LEU A 373 -1.50 13.75 -12.95
C LEU A 373 -1.97 15.07 -12.32
N LEU A 374 -3.14 15.08 -11.68
CA LEU A 374 -3.64 16.25 -10.95
C LEU A 374 -2.80 16.55 -9.71
N ALA A 375 -2.34 15.52 -8.98
CA ALA A 375 -1.45 15.71 -7.83
C ALA A 375 -0.11 16.34 -8.24
N ALA A 376 0.41 15.98 -9.42
CA ALA A 376 1.58 16.59 -10.02
C ALA A 376 1.32 18.01 -10.58
N GLY A 377 0.06 18.47 -10.59
CA GLY A 377 -0.32 19.82 -11.02
C GLY A 377 -0.57 19.98 -12.52
N ASN A 378 -0.79 18.88 -13.24
CA ASN A 378 -1.15 18.89 -14.66
C ASN A 378 -2.65 19.15 -14.86
N SER A 379 -3.01 19.61 -16.06
CA SER A 379 -4.38 19.52 -16.58
C SER A 379 -4.53 18.26 -17.43
N ILE A 380 -5.75 17.77 -17.58
CA ILE A 380 -6.02 16.48 -18.22
C ILE A 380 -7.10 16.61 -19.28
N VAL A 381 -6.86 15.99 -20.43
CA VAL A 381 -7.89 15.65 -21.43
C VAL A 381 -7.98 14.14 -21.48
N MET A 382 -9.09 13.59 -20.98
CA MET A 382 -9.29 12.17 -20.81
C MET A 382 -10.21 11.60 -21.90
N LYS A 383 -9.80 10.48 -22.51
CA LYS A 383 -10.61 9.72 -23.46
C LYS A 383 -10.92 8.33 -22.90
N PRO A 384 -12.15 8.06 -22.44
CA PRO A 384 -12.56 6.70 -22.09
C PRO A 384 -12.67 5.82 -23.33
N SER A 385 -12.70 4.50 -23.13
CA SER A 385 -13.08 3.57 -24.18
C SER A 385 -14.50 3.87 -24.68
N SER A 386 -14.72 3.70 -25.98
CA SER A 386 -16.07 3.82 -26.57
C SER A 386 -17.02 2.72 -26.11
N LYS A 387 -16.49 1.61 -25.56
CA LYS A 387 -17.29 0.52 -24.99
C LYS A 387 -17.89 0.87 -23.62
N THR A 388 -17.22 1.73 -22.85
CA THR A 388 -17.60 2.06 -21.46
C THR A 388 -17.47 3.56 -21.14
N PRO A 389 -18.12 4.45 -21.91
CA PRO A 389 -17.87 5.89 -21.83
C PRO A 389 -18.50 6.58 -20.60
N ILE A 390 -19.51 5.98 -19.98
CA ILE A 390 -20.37 6.63 -18.98
C ILE A 390 -19.62 6.87 -17.66
N ASN A 391 -18.81 5.92 -17.21
CA ASN A 391 -18.19 5.96 -15.88
C ASN A 391 -17.23 7.16 -15.72
N THR A 392 -16.49 7.52 -16.77
CA THR A 392 -15.59 8.68 -16.75
C THR A 392 -16.36 10.00 -16.74
N MET A 393 -17.56 10.05 -17.31
CA MET A 393 -18.43 11.22 -17.19
C MET A 393 -18.92 11.41 -15.75
N GLY A 394 -19.23 10.31 -15.04
CA GLY A 394 -19.51 10.33 -13.61
C GLY A 394 -18.36 10.95 -12.82
N LEU A 395 -17.12 10.51 -13.08
CA LEU A 395 -15.93 11.09 -12.46
C LEU A 395 -15.76 12.60 -12.76
N ALA A 396 -16.05 13.04 -13.98
CA ALA A 396 -16.00 14.46 -14.35
C ALA A 396 -17.01 15.32 -13.56
N SER A 397 -18.23 14.80 -13.37
CA SER A 397 -19.25 15.47 -12.54
C SER A 397 -18.79 15.58 -11.10
N LEU A 398 -18.22 14.51 -10.55
CA LEU A 398 -17.65 14.51 -9.20
C LEU A 398 -16.55 15.58 -9.08
N PHE A 399 -15.62 15.67 -10.03
CA PHE A 399 -14.58 16.72 -10.02
C PHE A 399 -15.14 18.14 -10.13
N THR A 400 -16.19 18.34 -10.91
CA THR A 400 -16.86 19.65 -11.01
C THR A 400 -17.44 20.06 -9.66
N GLU A 401 -18.21 19.18 -9.04
CA GLU A 401 -18.88 19.44 -7.76
C GLU A 401 -17.85 19.59 -6.62
N ALA A 402 -16.72 18.89 -6.72
CA ALA A 402 -15.56 19.05 -5.87
C ALA A 402 -14.92 20.45 -5.91
N GLY A 403 -15.29 21.26 -6.89
CA GLY A 403 -14.72 22.59 -7.14
C GLY A 403 -13.38 22.53 -7.85
N LEU A 404 -13.08 21.47 -8.63
CA LEU A 404 -11.93 21.46 -9.52
C LEU A 404 -12.11 22.59 -10.56
N PRO A 405 -11.10 23.46 -10.79
CA PRO A 405 -11.28 24.59 -11.71
C PRO A 405 -11.62 24.15 -13.14
N ASP A 406 -12.46 24.95 -13.81
CA ASP A 406 -12.84 24.74 -15.21
C ASP A 406 -11.61 24.54 -16.11
N GLY A 407 -11.69 23.53 -16.99
CA GLY A 407 -10.63 23.19 -17.94
C GLY A 407 -9.46 22.39 -17.37
N VAL A 408 -9.42 22.11 -16.05
CA VAL A 408 -8.36 21.27 -15.45
C VAL A 408 -8.58 19.78 -15.74
N PHE A 409 -9.83 19.32 -15.78
CA PHE A 409 -10.18 17.96 -16.17
C PHE A 409 -11.27 18.01 -17.24
N ASN A 410 -10.97 17.46 -18.41
CA ASN A 410 -11.85 17.46 -19.57
C ASN A 410 -12.04 16.03 -20.03
N VAL A 411 -13.24 15.67 -20.49
CA VAL A 411 -13.52 14.34 -21.04
C VAL A 411 -13.93 14.49 -22.50
N VAL A 412 -13.28 13.73 -23.38
CA VAL A 412 -13.61 13.65 -24.81
C VAL A 412 -14.02 12.22 -25.12
N GLN A 413 -15.25 12.04 -25.58
CA GLN A 413 -15.73 10.73 -26.04
C GLN A 413 -15.43 10.53 -27.51
N GLY A 414 -15.29 9.26 -27.92
CA GLY A 414 -15.03 8.90 -29.30
C GLY A 414 -14.18 7.64 -29.45
N GLY A 415 -13.85 7.32 -30.69
CA GLY A 415 -13.10 6.12 -31.07
C GLY A 415 -11.60 6.38 -31.21
N SER A 416 -11.00 5.67 -32.17
CA SER A 416 -9.58 5.77 -32.52
C SER A 416 -9.20 7.14 -33.10
N GLU A 417 -10.10 7.77 -33.84
CA GLU A 417 -9.89 9.10 -34.44
C GLU A 417 -9.60 10.14 -33.36
N GLN A 418 -10.47 10.25 -32.34
CA GLN A 418 -10.29 11.20 -31.24
C GLN A 418 -9.06 10.85 -30.39
N GLY A 419 -8.75 9.55 -30.23
CA GLY A 419 -7.52 9.12 -29.57
C GLY A 419 -6.25 9.55 -30.31
N SER A 420 -6.24 9.40 -31.64
CA SER A 420 -5.09 9.77 -32.49
C SER A 420 -4.91 11.28 -32.52
N ALA A 421 -6.00 12.02 -32.75
CA ALA A 421 -5.99 13.47 -32.72
C ALA A 421 -5.43 14.02 -31.40
N LEU A 422 -5.83 13.42 -30.27
CA LEU A 422 -5.32 13.81 -28.95
C LEU A 422 -3.82 13.50 -28.77
N CYS A 423 -3.34 12.37 -29.26
CA CYS A 423 -1.91 12.01 -29.19
C CYS A 423 -1.03 12.92 -30.06
N GLU A 424 -1.52 13.31 -31.23
CA GLU A 424 -0.79 14.14 -32.19
C GLU A 424 -0.84 15.63 -31.85
N HIS A 425 -1.86 16.06 -31.09
CA HIS A 425 -2.12 17.48 -30.82
C HIS A 425 -0.88 18.20 -30.24
N PRO A 426 -0.47 19.36 -30.80
CA PRO A 426 0.75 20.06 -30.36
C PRO A 426 0.64 20.69 -28.98
N GLY A 427 -0.58 20.97 -28.51
CA GLY A 427 -0.85 21.49 -27.15
C GLY A 427 -0.96 20.44 -26.04
N VAL A 428 -0.64 19.17 -26.34
CA VAL A 428 -0.54 18.10 -25.34
C VAL A 428 0.94 17.89 -25.01
N ASP A 429 1.30 17.95 -23.73
CA ASP A 429 2.68 17.86 -23.26
C ASP A 429 3.09 16.43 -22.88
N LYS A 430 2.11 15.56 -22.58
CA LYS A 430 2.35 14.18 -22.14
C LYS A 430 1.19 13.27 -22.56
N ILE A 431 1.48 12.00 -22.82
CA ILE A 431 0.48 10.95 -23.01
C ILE A 431 0.56 9.90 -21.88
N SER A 432 -0.58 9.50 -21.35
CA SER A 432 -0.74 8.30 -20.50
C SER A 432 -1.81 7.40 -21.12
N PHE A 433 -1.45 6.16 -21.41
CA PHE A 433 -2.32 5.21 -22.10
C PHE A 433 -2.35 3.87 -21.36
N THR A 434 -3.55 3.31 -21.21
CA THR A 434 -3.73 1.90 -20.86
C THR A 434 -4.56 1.21 -21.94
N GLY A 435 -4.09 0.09 -22.47
CA GLY A 435 -4.78 -0.67 -23.50
C GLY A 435 -3.87 -1.68 -24.21
N SER A 436 -4.18 -2.03 -25.45
CA SER A 436 -3.44 -3.08 -26.15
C SER A 436 -2.05 -2.65 -26.62
N THR A 437 -1.10 -3.59 -26.64
CA THR A 437 0.28 -3.36 -27.08
C THR A 437 0.39 -2.75 -28.49
N PRO A 438 -0.36 -3.23 -29.52
CA PRO A 438 -0.31 -2.63 -30.85
C PRO A 438 -0.75 -1.17 -30.87
N VAL A 439 -1.70 -0.77 -30.02
CA VAL A 439 -2.12 0.63 -29.90
C VAL A 439 -1.07 1.45 -29.15
N GLY A 440 -0.49 0.92 -28.08
CA GLY A 440 0.63 1.56 -27.38
C GLY A 440 1.82 1.88 -28.31
N GLN A 441 2.17 0.94 -29.18
CA GLN A 441 3.20 1.15 -30.21
C GLN A 441 2.84 2.25 -31.22
N LYS A 442 1.57 2.32 -31.66
CA LYS A 442 1.08 3.41 -32.52
C LYS A 442 1.18 4.77 -31.81
N ILE A 443 0.82 4.81 -30.52
CA ILE A 443 0.92 6.03 -29.70
C ILE A 443 2.37 6.50 -29.58
N LEU A 444 3.33 5.61 -29.34
CA LEU A 444 4.75 5.98 -29.31
C LEU A 444 5.22 6.59 -30.63
N LYS A 445 4.79 6.03 -31.77
CA LYS A 445 5.12 6.56 -33.10
C LYS A 445 4.54 7.97 -33.31
N MET A 446 3.30 8.20 -32.89
CA MET A 446 2.68 9.54 -32.95
C MET A 446 3.37 10.53 -32.00
N ALA A 447 3.68 10.09 -30.78
CA ALA A 447 4.34 10.90 -29.75
C ALA A 447 5.73 11.36 -30.18
N ALA A 448 6.47 10.53 -30.92
CA ALA A 448 7.82 10.81 -31.41
C ALA A 448 7.90 12.10 -32.25
N ASN A 449 6.87 12.41 -33.04
CA ASN A 449 6.82 13.62 -33.88
C ASN A 449 6.91 14.92 -33.06
N THR A 450 6.58 14.86 -31.77
CA THR A 450 6.56 16.01 -30.85
C THR A 450 7.37 15.75 -29.58
N ILE A 451 8.12 14.63 -29.54
CA ILE A 451 8.96 14.20 -28.42
C ILE A 451 8.18 14.20 -27.08
N LYS A 452 6.92 13.77 -27.13
CA LYS A 452 6.07 13.70 -25.93
C LYS A 452 6.46 12.49 -25.07
N PRO A 453 6.67 12.67 -23.75
CA PRO A 453 6.81 11.54 -22.83
C PRO A 453 5.51 10.74 -22.76
N CYS A 454 5.65 9.42 -22.76
CA CYS A 454 4.55 8.48 -22.65
C CYS A 454 4.65 7.68 -21.35
N THR A 455 3.50 7.30 -20.79
CA THR A 455 3.38 6.20 -19.81
C THR A 455 2.39 5.20 -20.38
N LEU A 456 2.81 3.95 -20.51
CA LEU A 456 2.04 2.90 -21.17
C LEU A 456 1.88 1.72 -20.22
N GLU A 457 0.63 1.37 -19.93
CA GLU A 457 0.24 0.13 -19.25
C GLU A 457 -0.43 -0.76 -20.30
N LEU A 458 0.24 -1.82 -20.72
CA LEU A 458 -0.19 -2.66 -21.85
C LEU A 458 -0.56 -4.07 -21.40
N GLY A 459 -0.90 -4.92 -22.37
CA GLY A 459 -1.31 -6.30 -22.12
C GLY A 459 -0.21 -7.19 -21.55
N GLY A 460 -0.61 -8.40 -21.17
CA GLY A 460 0.28 -9.38 -20.56
C GLY A 460 0.01 -10.82 -21.00
N LYS A 461 1.01 -11.68 -20.73
CA LYS A 461 0.88 -13.14 -20.78
C LYS A 461 1.49 -13.73 -19.51
N SER A 462 0.99 -13.28 -18.37
CA SER A 462 1.61 -13.51 -17.06
C SER A 462 1.68 -15.00 -16.72
N PRO A 463 2.85 -15.50 -16.25
CA PRO A 463 2.97 -16.85 -15.74
C PRO A 463 2.46 -16.95 -14.30
N LEU A 464 1.80 -18.06 -13.98
CA LEU A 464 1.52 -18.52 -12.63
C LEU A 464 2.23 -19.86 -12.42
N ILE A 465 3.26 -19.90 -11.57
CA ILE A 465 4.11 -21.08 -11.37
C ILE A 465 3.77 -21.78 -10.05
N VAL A 466 3.45 -23.07 -10.07
CA VAL A 466 3.11 -23.86 -8.89
C VAL A 466 4.16 -24.96 -8.71
N PHE A 467 5.04 -24.79 -7.72
CA PHE A 467 6.08 -25.76 -7.40
C PHE A 467 5.53 -26.97 -6.64
N GLU A 468 6.28 -28.06 -6.64
CA GLU A 468 5.95 -29.34 -6.00
C GLU A 468 5.70 -29.24 -4.49
N ASP A 469 6.27 -28.22 -3.85
CA ASP A 469 6.12 -27.97 -2.43
C ASP A 469 5.00 -26.97 -2.10
N ALA A 470 4.26 -26.48 -3.09
CA ALA A 470 3.15 -25.56 -2.90
C ALA A 470 1.93 -26.23 -2.25
N ASP A 471 1.18 -25.46 -1.46
CA ASP A 471 -0.15 -25.89 -1.05
C ASP A 471 -1.12 -25.77 -2.24
N ILE A 472 -1.67 -26.90 -2.67
CA ILE A 472 -2.48 -27.01 -3.90
C ILE A 472 -3.75 -26.14 -3.83
N ILE A 473 -4.46 -26.16 -2.70
CA ILE A 473 -5.74 -25.43 -2.57
C ILE A 473 -5.57 -23.91 -2.71
N PRO A 474 -4.62 -23.24 -1.99
CA PRO A 474 -4.29 -21.84 -2.26
C PRO A 474 -3.87 -21.56 -3.71
N ALA A 475 -3.06 -22.43 -4.31
CA ALA A 475 -2.60 -22.27 -5.69
C ALA A 475 -3.77 -22.36 -6.69
N VAL A 476 -4.71 -23.29 -6.50
CA VAL A 476 -5.93 -23.42 -7.32
C VAL A 476 -6.81 -22.18 -7.17
N LYS A 477 -7.03 -21.68 -5.95
CA LYS A 477 -7.78 -20.43 -5.72
C LYS A 477 -7.14 -19.25 -6.45
N ALA A 478 -5.81 -19.16 -6.42
CA ALA A 478 -5.08 -18.13 -7.15
C ALA A 478 -5.22 -18.29 -8.66
N ALA A 479 -5.15 -19.52 -9.20
CA ALA A 479 -5.38 -19.78 -10.62
C ALA A 479 -6.79 -19.39 -11.07
N MET A 480 -7.81 -19.64 -10.23
CA MET A 480 -9.19 -19.22 -10.46
C MET A 480 -9.32 -17.70 -10.54
N ILE A 481 -8.74 -16.98 -9.57
CA ILE A 481 -8.72 -15.51 -9.56
C ILE A 481 -7.95 -14.99 -10.78
N ALA A 482 -6.81 -15.57 -11.07
CA ALA A 482 -5.91 -15.14 -12.14
C ALA A 482 -6.46 -15.34 -13.56
N ASN A 483 -7.55 -16.09 -13.74
CA ASN A 483 -8.07 -16.43 -15.06
C ASN A 483 -9.56 -16.11 -15.25
N PHE A 484 -10.36 -16.12 -14.19
CA PHE A 484 -11.82 -16.01 -14.30
C PHE A 484 -12.42 -14.81 -13.57
N TYR A 485 -11.66 -14.13 -12.71
CA TYR A 485 -12.08 -12.85 -12.15
C TYR A 485 -12.29 -11.81 -13.27
N SER A 486 -13.33 -10.98 -13.18
CA SER A 486 -13.73 -10.06 -14.25
C SER A 486 -13.90 -10.76 -15.62
N ALA A 487 -14.41 -11.99 -15.65
CA ALA A 487 -14.51 -12.82 -16.85
C ALA A 487 -13.20 -12.97 -17.64
N GLY A 488 -12.05 -12.85 -16.95
CA GLY A 488 -10.74 -12.94 -17.59
C GLY A 488 -10.31 -11.68 -18.36
N GLU A 489 -11.00 -10.56 -18.20
CA GLU A 489 -10.71 -9.28 -18.88
C GLU A 489 -9.72 -8.41 -18.06
N ILE A 490 -8.58 -8.97 -17.66
CA ILE A 490 -7.57 -8.32 -16.81
C ILE A 490 -6.18 -8.46 -17.45
N CYS A 491 -5.44 -7.35 -17.55
CA CYS A 491 -4.12 -7.32 -18.18
C CYS A 491 -3.07 -8.19 -17.45
N THR A 492 -3.22 -8.39 -16.15
CA THR A 492 -2.28 -9.17 -15.32
C THR A 492 -2.65 -10.65 -15.22
N ASN A 493 -3.66 -11.13 -15.96
CA ASN A 493 -4.12 -12.52 -15.85
C ASN A 493 -3.02 -13.56 -16.03
N GLY A 494 -3.03 -14.53 -15.11
CA GLY A 494 -2.07 -15.63 -15.02
C GLY A 494 -2.41 -16.74 -16.00
N THR A 495 -2.53 -16.40 -17.28
CA THR A 495 -3.05 -17.31 -18.33
C THR A 495 -2.09 -18.44 -18.71
N ARG A 496 -0.81 -18.36 -18.31
CA ARG A 496 0.13 -19.47 -18.40
C ARG A 496 0.38 -20.08 -17.03
N ILE A 497 -0.34 -21.13 -16.70
CA ILE A 497 -0.21 -21.83 -15.43
C ILE A 497 0.80 -22.95 -15.61
N PHE A 498 1.99 -22.79 -15.04
CA PHE A 498 3.01 -23.84 -15.01
C PHE A 498 2.90 -24.61 -13.70
N VAL A 499 2.71 -25.92 -13.77
CA VAL A 499 2.54 -26.79 -12.60
C VAL A 499 3.60 -27.89 -12.62
N HIS A 500 4.27 -28.07 -11.49
CA HIS A 500 5.31 -29.07 -11.36
C HIS A 500 4.72 -30.48 -11.56
N GLU A 501 5.41 -31.33 -12.31
CA GLU A 501 4.92 -32.66 -12.72
C GLU A 501 4.38 -33.52 -11.58
N ASN A 502 5.06 -33.52 -10.43
CA ASN A 502 4.67 -34.25 -9.21
C ASN A 502 3.28 -33.92 -8.66
N ILE A 503 2.73 -32.74 -8.95
CA ILE A 503 1.42 -32.29 -8.44
C ILE A 503 0.45 -31.93 -9.58
N TYR A 504 0.85 -32.14 -10.83
CA TYR A 504 0.12 -31.68 -12.02
C TYR A 504 -1.30 -32.25 -12.07
N ASP A 505 -1.45 -33.56 -11.94
CA ASP A 505 -2.75 -34.23 -12.08
C ASP A 505 -3.72 -33.84 -10.95
N GLU A 506 -3.21 -33.75 -9.72
CA GLU A 506 -4.01 -33.33 -8.55
C GLU A 506 -4.47 -31.87 -8.68
N PHE A 507 -3.54 -30.98 -9.06
CA PHE A 507 -3.86 -29.57 -9.29
C PHE A 507 -4.88 -29.40 -10.41
N LEU A 508 -4.68 -30.07 -11.56
CA LEU A 508 -5.56 -29.94 -12.72
C LEU A 508 -6.98 -30.43 -12.41
N ALA A 509 -7.10 -31.57 -11.72
CA ALA A 509 -8.39 -32.11 -11.29
C ALA A 509 -9.14 -31.12 -10.37
N ALA A 510 -8.45 -30.57 -9.37
CA ALA A 510 -9.04 -29.58 -8.47
C ALA A 510 -9.41 -28.28 -9.21
N PHE A 511 -8.57 -27.82 -10.14
CA PHE A 511 -8.82 -26.62 -10.92
C PHE A 511 -10.05 -26.77 -11.82
N ILE A 512 -10.21 -27.91 -12.49
CA ILE A 512 -11.41 -28.24 -13.29
C ILE A 512 -12.66 -28.23 -12.40
N GLN A 513 -12.63 -28.97 -11.28
CA GLN A 513 -13.76 -29.07 -10.37
C GLN A 513 -14.24 -27.70 -9.88
N HIS A 514 -13.31 -26.83 -9.49
CA HIS A 514 -13.65 -25.49 -9.02
C HIS A 514 -14.13 -24.57 -10.14
N SER A 515 -13.60 -24.72 -11.36
CA SER A 515 -14.01 -23.96 -12.54
C SER A 515 -15.43 -24.27 -12.98
N ASP A 516 -15.80 -25.55 -13.02
CA ASP A 516 -17.14 -26.01 -13.39
C ASP A 516 -18.21 -25.58 -12.38
N ALA A 517 -17.82 -25.28 -11.14
CA ALA A 517 -18.72 -24.80 -10.10
C ALA A 517 -19.01 -23.29 -10.17
N LEU A 518 -18.30 -22.51 -11.01
CA LEU A 518 -18.51 -21.06 -11.11
C LEU A 518 -19.85 -20.74 -11.78
N ARG A 519 -20.60 -19.83 -11.15
CA ARG A 519 -21.87 -19.34 -11.68
C ARG A 519 -21.65 -18.19 -12.66
N VAL A 520 -21.87 -18.47 -13.93
CA VAL A 520 -21.94 -17.45 -14.99
C VAL A 520 -23.40 -16.98 -15.12
N GLY A 521 -23.65 -15.67 -15.06
CA GLY A 521 -25.02 -15.18 -14.97
C GLY A 521 -25.17 -13.66 -15.00
N ASP A 522 -26.38 -13.20 -14.68
CA ASP A 522 -26.71 -11.78 -14.62
C ASP A 522 -25.83 -11.06 -13.58
N PRO A 523 -25.09 -10.00 -13.94
CA PRO A 523 -24.32 -9.21 -13.00
C PRO A 523 -25.13 -8.61 -11.83
N GLN A 524 -26.46 -8.47 -11.99
CA GLN A 524 -27.37 -7.99 -10.95
C GLN A 524 -27.78 -9.08 -9.94
N ASP A 525 -27.57 -10.36 -10.25
CA ASP A 525 -27.80 -11.46 -9.31
C ASP A 525 -26.60 -11.56 -8.34
N PRO A 526 -26.83 -11.45 -7.02
CA PRO A 526 -25.75 -11.56 -6.03
C PRO A 526 -25.07 -12.94 -5.98
N GLN A 527 -25.66 -13.99 -6.58
CA GLN A 527 -25.05 -15.31 -6.71
C GLN A 527 -24.12 -15.44 -7.93
N THR A 528 -24.15 -14.48 -8.85
CA THR A 528 -23.28 -14.49 -10.03
C THR A 528 -21.83 -14.28 -9.63
N GLN A 529 -20.95 -15.13 -10.15
CA GLN A 529 -19.51 -15.07 -9.93
C GLN A 529 -18.75 -14.61 -11.16
N ILE A 530 -19.32 -14.79 -12.37
CA ILE A 530 -18.76 -14.34 -13.63
C ILE A 530 -19.87 -13.68 -14.46
N GLY A 531 -19.62 -12.45 -14.90
CA GLY A 531 -20.52 -11.70 -15.78
C GLY A 531 -20.31 -12.00 -17.27
N ALA A 532 -20.82 -11.12 -18.12
CA ALA A 532 -20.54 -11.15 -19.55
C ALA A 532 -19.13 -10.62 -19.85
N LEU A 533 -18.62 -10.89 -21.05
CA LEU A 533 -17.56 -10.08 -21.63
C LEU A 533 -18.12 -8.73 -22.08
N VAL A 534 -17.24 -7.76 -22.34
CA VAL A 534 -17.62 -6.37 -22.63
C VAL A 534 -18.60 -6.23 -23.81
N ASP A 535 -18.44 -7.04 -24.86
CA ASP A 535 -19.36 -7.11 -26.00
C ASP A 535 -19.23 -8.42 -26.78
N VAL A 536 -20.18 -8.66 -27.70
CA VAL A 536 -20.23 -9.86 -28.54
C VAL A 536 -18.99 -9.97 -29.44
N GLY A 537 -18.51 -8.85 -30.00
CA GLY A 537 -17.34 -8.87 -30.88
C GLY A 537 -16.06 -9.33 -30.16
N HIS A 538 -15.90 -8.93 -28.89
CA HIS A 538 -14.82 -9.43 -28.05
C HIS A 538 -15.02 -10.91 -27.70
N ALA A 539 -16.24 -11.32 -27.33
CA ALA A 539 -16.55 -12.73 -27.09
C ALA A 539 -16.27 -13.62 -28.31
N ASP A 540 -16.56 -13.16 -29.52
CA ASP A 540 -16.24 -13.86 -30.76
C ASP A 540 -14.72 -14.02 -30.95
N SER A 541 -13.93 -12.99 -30.67
CA SER A 541 -12.47 -13.11 -30.70
C SER A 541 -11.91 -14.13 -29.69
N VAL A 542 -12.55 -14.26 -28.53
CA VAL A 542 -12.20 -15.29 -27.54
C VAL A 542 -12.58 -16.69 -28.04
N ARG A 543 -13.75 -16.85 -28.68
CA ARG A 543 -14.14 -18.12 -29.32
C ARG A 543 -13.20 -18.52 -30.45
N ASP A 544 -12.73 -17.56 -31.23
CA ASP A 544 -11.74 -17.81 -32.27
C ASP A 544 -10.42 -18.32 -31.67
N ALA A 545 -9.98 -17.73 -30.55
CA ALA A 545 -8.79 -18.19 -29.83
C ALA A 545 -8.93 -19.63 -29.28
N ILE A 546 -10.10 -19.98 -28.72
CA ILE A 546 -10.41 -21.34 -28.26
C ILE A 546 -10.40 -22.32 -29.44
N THR A 547 -11.06 -21.96 -30.54
CA THR A 547 -11.10 -22.78 -31.76
C THR A 547 -9.69 -23.02 -32.30
N LYS A 548 -8.86 -21.99 -32.35
CA LYS A 548 -7.48 -22.08 -32.80
C LYS A 548 -6.64 -22.97 -31.89
N ALA A 549 -6.81 -22.86 -30.57
CA ALA A 549 -6.12 -23.73 -29.61
C ALA A 549 -6.42 -25.22 -29.84
N GLN A 550 -7.68 -25.57 -30.10
CA GLN A 550 -8.07 -26.94 -30.46
C GLN A 550 -7.45 -27.39 -31.78
N GLN A 551 -7.39 -26.51 -32.79
CA GLN A 551 -6.76 -26.80 -34.09
C GLN A 551 -5.25 -26.99 -33.99
N GLU A 552 -4.60 -26.28 -33.06
CA GLU A 552 -3.16 -26.41 -32.76
C GLU A 552 -2.85 -27.64 -31.88
N GLY A 553 -3.87 -28.41 -31.46
CA GLY A 553 -3.70 -29.66 -30.74
C GLY A 553 -3.67 -29.53 -29.21
N ALA A 554 -4.06 -28.38 -28.65
CA ALA A 554 -4.27 -28.25 -27.22
C ALA A 554 -5.52 -29.03 -26.76
N THR A 555 -5.42 -29.69 -25.61
CA THR A 555 -6.52 -30.48 -25.06
C THR A 555 -7.50 -29.58 -24.30
N LEU A 556 -8.73 -29.43 -24.81
CA LEU A 556 -9.81 -28.76 -24.06
C LEU A 556 -10.27 -29.67 -22.92
N VAL A 557 -10.01 -29.29 -21.66
CA VAL A 557 -10.38 -30.11 -20.48
C VAL A 557 -11.73 -29.71 -19.88
N THR A 558 -12.09 -28.43 -19.94
CA THR A 558 -13.45 -27.94 -19.62
C THR A 558 -13.74 -26.60 -20.30
N GLY A 559 -15.01 -26.22 -20.36
CA GLY A 559 -15.51 -24.99 -20.99
C GLY A 559 -15.73 -25.15 -22.48
N GLY A 560 -15.19 -24.21 -23.27
CA GLY A 560 -15.26 -24.20 -24.73
C GLY A 560 -16.06 -23.04 -25.31
N ASN A 561 -16.43 -23.18 -26.59
CA ASN A 561 -17.07 -22.11 -27.37
C ASN A 561 -18.57 -21.90 -27.08
N GLU A 562 -19.19 -22.87 -26.41
CA GLU A 562 -20.63 -22.84 -26.16
C GLU A 562 -20.99 -21.76 -25.15
N ALA A 563 -22.07 -21.02 -25.44
CA ALA A 563 -22.64 -20.09 -24.47
C ALA A 563 -23.10 -20.84 -23.21
N PRO A 564 -22.98 -20.22 -22.01
CA PRO A 564 -23.52 -20.80 -20.79
C PRO A 564 -25.02 -21.09 -20.91
N THR A 565 -25.45 -22.22 -20.33
CA THR A 565 -26.87 -22.58 -20.25
C THR A 565 -27.53 -21.89 -19.05
N GLY A 566 -28.86 -21.75 -19.09
CA GLY A 566 -29.63 -21.21 -17.95
C GLY A 566 -29.51 -19.70 -17.72
N LEU A 567 -28.98 -18.94 -18.69
CA LEU A 567 -28.98 -17.48 -18.64
C LEU A 567 -30.40 -16.91 -18.66
N ALA A 568 -30.60 -15.79 -17.96
CA ALA A 568 -31.89 -15.11 -17.94
C ALA A 568 -32.29 -14.60 -19.35
N PRO A 569 -33.59 -14.60 -19.71
CA PRO A 569 -34.04 -14.31 -21.08
C PRO A 569 -33.67 -12.92 -21.64
N HIS A 570 -33.41 -11.93 -20.77
CA HIS A 570 -33.02 -10.58 -21.18
C HIS A 570 -31.53 -10.44 -21.49
N LEU A 571 -30.73 -11.46 -21.20
CA LEU A 571 -29.29 -11.48 -21.47
C LEU A 571 -29.02 -11.95 -22.90
N ASN A 572 -28.01 -11.36 -23.55
CA ASN A 572 -27.53 -11.86 -24.83
C ASN A 572 -26.51 -12.98 -24.60
N PRO A 573 -26.84 -14.26 -24.84
CA PRO A 573 -25.96 -15.39 -24.55
C PRO A 573 -24.64 -15.34 -25.33
N LEU A 574 -24.58 -14.63 -26.46
CA LEU A 574 -23.36 -14.49 -27.25
C LEU A 574 -22.30 -13.61 -26.58
N ALA A 575 -22.65 -12.79 -25.59
CA ALA A 575 -21.69 -12.01 -24.82
C ALA A 575 -21.11 -12.78 -23.62
N PHE A 576 -21.60 -13.99 -23.32
CA PHE A 576 -21.16 -14.79 -22.19
C PHE A 576 -20.29 -15.95 -22.64
N MET A 577 -19.34 -16.32 -21.79
CA MET A 577 -18.42 -17.43 -22.02
C MET A 577 -18.29 -18.26 -20.75
N ARG A 578 -18.06 -19.56 -20.90
CA ARG A 578 -17.74 -20.46 -19.79
C ARG A 578 -16.24 -20.34 -19.44
N PRO A 579 -15.86 -20.48 -18.16
CA PRO A 579 -14.48 -20.76 -17.77
C PRO A 579 -13.93 -21.91 -18.62
N THR A 580 -12.86 -21.64 -19.35
CA THR A 580 -12.27 -22.56 -20.30
C THR A 580 -10.85 -22.87 -19.90
N ILE A 581 -10.51 -24.16 -19.84
CA ILE A 581 -9.15 -24.61 -19.48
C ILE A 581 -8.64 -25.50 -20.60
N PHE A 582 -7.42 -25.22 -21.05
CA PHE A 582 -6.64 -26.08 -21.92
C PHE A 582 -5.47 -26.72 -21.16
N ALA A 583 -5.27 -28.01 -21.38
CA ALA A 583 -4.08 -28.76 -21.00
C ALA A 583 -3.24 -29.08 -22.26
N ASP A 584 -2.05 -29.64 -22.05
CA ASP A 584 -1.12 -30.06 -23.11
C ASP A 584 -0.74 -28.96 -24.09
N VAL A 585 -0.82 -27.70 -23.65
CA VAL A 585 -0.44 -26.54 -24.44
C VAL A 585 1.08 -26.53 -24.62
N GLN A 586 1.55 -26.38 -25.85
CA GLN A 586 2.97 -26.23 -26.14
C GLN A 586 3.35 -24.74 -26.20
N ASP A 587 4.61 -24.43 -25.88
CA ASP A 587 5.09 -23.03 -25.83
C ASP A 587 5.02 -22.32 -27.19
N ASP A 588 4.95 -23.07 -28.30
CA ASP A 588 4.82 -22.54 -29.64
C ASP A 588 3.37 -22.30 -30.11
N HIS A 589 2.37 -22.81 -29.38
CA HIS A 589 0.95 -22.56 -29.64
C HIS A 589 0.63 -21.05 -29.53
N THR A 590 -0.36 -20.60 -30.30
CA THR A 590 -0.86 -19.23 -30.22
C THR A 590 -1.36 -18.92 -28.82
N LEU A 591 -2.09 -19.87 -28.21
CA LEU A 591 -2.64 -19.69 -26.87
C LEU A 591 -1.54 -19.51 -25.80
N ALA A 592 -0.33 -20.03 -26.01
CA ALA A 592 0.80 -19.79 -25.12
C ALA A 592 1.42 -18.39 -25.30
N LYS A 593 1.33 -17.80 -26.49
CA LYS A 593 2.03 -16.56 -26.84
C LYS A 593 1.17 -15.30 -26.73
N GLU A 594 -0.10 -15.39 -27.14
CA GLU A 594 -0.97 -14.24 -27.32
C GLU A 594 -1.93 -14.03 -26.14
N GLU A 595 -2.22 -12.75 -25.86
CA GLU A 595 -3.22 -12.34 -24.87
C GLU A 595 -4.63 -12.53 -25.45
N VAL A 596 -5.42 -13.43 -24.86
CA VAL A 596 -6.81 -13.69 -25.26
C VAL A 596 -7.78 -12.69 -24.63
N PHE A 597 -7.47 -12.25 -23.39
CA PHE A 597 -8.27 -11.29 -22.63
C PHE A 597 -9.72 -11.75 -22.39
N GLY A 598 -9.90 -13.02 -22.06
CA GLY A 598 -11.17 -13.65 -21.71
C GLY A 598 -10.94 -14.82 -20.76
N PRO A 599 -11.99 -15.59 -20.39
CA PRO A 599 -11.92 -16.58 -19.32
C PRO A 599 -11.30 -17.90 -19.80
N VAL A 600 -10.06 -17.84 -20.30
CA VAL A 600 -9.33 -18.96 -20.93
C VAL A 600 -7.97 -19.13 -20.25
N ALA A 601 -7.76 -20.29 -19.62
CA ALA A 601 -6.51 -20.67 -18.97
C ALA A 601 -5.75 -21.73 -19.77
N SER A 602 -4.42 -21.70 -19.71
CA SER A 602 -3.53 -22.73 -20.27
C SER A 602 -2.67 -23.33 -19.17
N VAL A 603 -2.68 -24.65 -19.06
CA VAL A 603 -1.91 -25.40 -18.05
C VAL A 603 -0.77 -26.14 -18.73
N PHE A 604 0.43 -25.93 -18.20
CA PHE A 604 1.70 -26.48 -18.67
C PHE A 604 2.33 -27.31 -17.57
N LYS A 605 2.99 -28.40 -17.94
CA LYS A 605 3.83 -29.19 -17.03
C LYS A 605 5.27 -28.67 -17.05
N PHE A 606 5.96 -28.69 -15.92
CA PHE A 606 7.41 -28.47 -15.83
C PHE A 606 8.04 -29.40 -14.77
N SER A 607 9.36 -29.55 -14.81
CA SER A 607 10.10 -30.43 -13.89
C SER A 607 11.28 -29.74 -13.19
N ASP A 608 11.82 -28.68 -13.81
CA ASP A 608 12.99 -27.98 -13.29
C ASP A 608 12.73 -26.47 -13.11
N THR A 609 13.40 -25.89 -12.10
CA THR A 609 13.25 -24.47 -11.76
C THR A 609 13.85 -23.56 -12.84
N GLU A 610 15.00 -23.90 -13.42
CA GLU A 610 15.61 -23.08 -14.47
C GLU A 610 14.82 -23.21 -15.78
N GLU A 611 14.34 -24.41 -16.11
CA GLU A 611 13.43 -24.67 -17.23
C GLU A 611 12.19 -23.78 -17.15
N VAL A 612 11.47 -23.80 -16.03
CA VAL A 612 10.23 -23.01 -15.90
C VAL A 612 10.51 -21.51 -15.90
N LEU A 613 11.63 -21.04 -15.33
CA LEU A 613 12.01 -19.62 -15.37
C LEU A 613 12.32 -19.18 -16.81
N PHE A 614 13.00 -20.02 -17.60
CA PHE A 614 13.23 -19.76 -19.01
C PHE A 614 11.90 -19.63 -19.78
N ARG A 615 11.01 -20.61 -19.63
CA ARG A 615 9.70 -20.65 -20.31
C ARG A 615 8.78 -19.51 -19.87
N ALA A 616 8.72 -19.22 -18.58
CA ALA A 616 7.98 -18.10 -18.01
C ALA A 616 8.44 -16.75 -18.58
N ASN A 617 9.75 -16.56 -18.76
CA ASN A 617 10.31 -15.34 -19.34
C ASN A 617 10.32 -15.31 -20.87
N ASN A 618 10.12 -16.45 -21.55
CA ASN A 618 10.13 -16.54 -23.01
C ASN A 618 8.82 -16.02 -23.63
N THR A 619 8.60 -14.73 -23.50
CA THR A 619 7.47 -13.99 -24.03
C THR A 619 7.88 -12.53 -24.24
N PRO A 620 7.32 -11.81 -25.24
CA PRO A 620 7.54 -10.37 -25.39
C PRO A 620 6.92 -9.57 -24.24
N TYR A 621 5.98 -10.15 -23.49
CA TYR A 621 5.31 -9.51 -22.36
C TYR A 621 6.12 -9.62 -21.05
N GLY A 622 5.77 -8.78 -20.09
CA GLY A 622 6.39 -8.74 -18.76
C GLY A 622 5.59 -7.93 -17.75
N LEU A 623 4.25 -8.02 -17.77
CA LEU A 623 3.42 -7.22 -16.87
C LEU A 623 3.47 -7.75 -15.44
N ALA A 624 3.04 -8.99 -15.23
CA ALA A 624 2.96 -9.60 -13.91
C ALA A 624 3.40 -11.07 -13.93
N SER A 625 3.60 -11.63 -12.75
CA SER A 625 3.84 -13.05 -12.53
C SER A 625 3.40 -13.44 -11.13
N GLY A 626 3.03 -14.70 -10.94
CA GLY A 626 2.77 -15.27 -9.63
C GLY A 626 3.50 -16.60 -9.48
N PHE A 627 3.89 -16.95 -8.27
CA PHE A 627 4.39 -18.28 -7.99
C PHE A 627 4.04 -18.75 -6.58
N PHE A 628 3.97 -20.07 -6.40
CA PHE A 628 3.61 -20.72 -5.14
C PHE A 628 4.70 -21.71 -4.73
N THR A 629 5.26 -21.54 -3.53
CA THR A 629 6.27 -22.41 -2.90
C THR A 629 6.36 -22.13 -1.40
N ARG A 630 6.74 -23.14 -0.61
CA ARG A 630 7.03 -22.99 0.83
C ARG A 630 8.51 -22.74 1.09
N ASP A 631 9.39 -23.04 0.13
CA ASP A 631 10.82 -22.75 0.20
C ASP A 631 11.12 -21.24 0.01
N LEU A 632 11.51 -20.58 1.09
CA LEU A 632 11.88 -19.15 1.07
C LEU A 632 13.10 -18.84 0.19
N LYS A 633 14.07 -19.75 0.07
CA LYS A 633 15.24 -19.53 -0.80
C LYS A 633 14.80 -19.54 -2.25
N ARG A 634 13.98 -20.52 -2.64
CA ARG A 634 13.36 -20.58 -3.96
C ARG A 634 12.50 -19.35 -4.22
N ALA A 635 11.73 -18.91 -3.23
CA ALA A 635 10.86 -17.75 -3.38
C ALA A 635 11.64 -16.47 -3.74
N HIS A 636 12.70 -16.14 -2.99
CA HIS A 636 13.54 -14.98 -3.32
C HIS A 636 14.28 -15.15 -4.65
N TYR A 637 14.75 -16.35 -4.95
CA TYR A 637 15.43 -16.64 -6.21
C TYR A 637 14.51 -16.45 -7.41
N VAL A 638 13.36 -17.14 -7.44
CA VAL A 638 12.35 -17.05 -8.50
C VAL A 638 11.89 -15.60 -8.67
N ALA A 639 11.58 -14.90 -7.57
CA ALA A 639 11.17 -13.50 -7.63
C ALA A 639 12.23 -12.59 -8.29
N SER A 640 13.52 -12.85 -8.06
CA SER A 640 14.61 -12.08 -8.68
C SER A 640 14.85 -12.39 -10.16
N LYS A 641 14.34 -13.53 -10.65
CA LYS A 641 14.59 -14.04 -12.02
C LYS A 641 13.43 -13.79 -12.98
N LEU A 642 12.22 -13.62 -12.46
CA LEU A 642 11.05 -13.29 -13.28
C LEU A 642 11.18 -11.86 -13.84
N GLN A 643 11.04 -11.73 -15.16
CA GLN A 643 11.15 -10.46 -15.88
C GLN A 643 9.79 -9.78 -15.99
N SER A 644 9.22 -9.45 -14.83
CA SER A 644 7.86 -8.90 -14.73
C SER A 644 7.82 -7.67 -13.83
N GLY A 645 6.89 -6.76 -14.15
CA GLY A 645 6.63 -5.55 -13.38
C GLY A 645 6.16 -5.81 -11.96
N ILE A 646 5.29 -6.82 -11.82
CA ILE A 646 4.70 -7.26 -10.56
C ILE A 646 5.00 -8.73 -10.37
N VAL A 647 5.44 -9.13 -9.18
CA VAL A 647 5.66 -10.54 -8.84
C VAL A 647 4.97 -10.85 -7.51
N TRP A 648 4.00 -11.76 -7.54
CA TRP A 648 3.35 -12.26 -6.34
C TRP A 648 3.94 -13.60 -5.90
N CYS A 649 4.24 -13.74 -4.61
CA CYS A 649 4.63 -14.99 -3.98
C CYS A 649 3.50 -15.47 -3.07
N ASN A 650 3.00 -16.69 -3.28
CA ASN A 650 1.93 -17.32 -2.51
C ASN A 650 0.61 -16.52 -2.48
N THR A 651 0.38 -15.72 -3.52
CA THR A 651 -0.85 -14.95 -3.75
C THR A 651 -0.96 -14.56 -5.23
N TYR A 652 -2.06 -13.93 -5.65
CA TYR A 652 -2.21 -13.38 -6.98
C TYR A 652 -3.22 -12.22 -6.99
N ASN A 653 -3.01 -11.26 -7.88
CA ASN A 653 -3.92 -10.13 -8.12
C ASN A 653 -4.19 -9.21 -6.92
N ILE A 654 -3.22 -9.05 -6.01
CA ILE A 654 -3.29 -8.07 -4.92
C ILE A 654 -2.54 -6.81 -5.32
N TYR A 655 -3.19 -5.65 -5.16
CA TYR A 655 -2.58 -4.34 -5.39
C TYR A 655 -2.59 -3.50 -4.12
N ALA A 656 -1.60 -2.63 -3.98
CA ALA A 656 -1.56 -1.61 -2.95
C ALA A 656 -1.25 -0.26 -3.62
N PRO A 657 -1.99 0.82 -3.35
CA PRO A 657 -1.80 2.08 -4.07
C PRO A 657 -0.39 2.70 -3.95
N ASN A 658 0.33 2.33 -2.91
CA ASN A 658 1.70 2.78 -2.63
C ASN A 658 2.79 1.87 -3.22
N VAL A 659 2.43 0.83 -3.97
CA VAL A 659 3.37 -0.07 -4.65
C VAL A 659 3.25 0.17 -6.16
N PRO A 660 4.35 0.41 -6.88
CA PRO A 660 4.29 0.72 -8.30
C PRO A 660 3.79 -0.48 -9.12
N VAL A 661 3.04 -0.16 -10.17
CA VAL A 661 2.53 -1.09 -11.18
C VAL A 661 3.09 -0.65 -12.52
N GLY A 662 3.54 -1.61 -13.32
CA GLY A 662 3.83 -1.38 -14.73
C GLY A 662 4.78 -2.38 -15.34
N GLY A 663 4.64 -2.60 -16.65
CA GLY A 663 5.28 -3.71 -17.33
C GLY A 663 6.79 -3.58 -17.56
N TYR A 664 7.42 -4.74 -17.70
CA TYR A 664 8.69 -4.94 -18.41
C TYR A 664 8.40 -5.17 -19.89
N LYS A 665 9.44 -5.07 -20.74
CA LYS A 665 9.40 -5.42 -22.17
C LYS A 665 8.24 -4.71 -22.89
N GLU A 666 7.42 -5.44 -23.66
CA GLU A 666 6.31 -4.88 -24.43
C GLU A 666 5.02 -4.68 -23.61
N SER A 667 5.03 -5.04 -22.32
CA SER A 667 3.88 -4.82 -21.43
C SER A 667 3.77 -3.40 -20.91
N GLY A 668 4.74 -2.52 -21.18
CA GLY A 668 4.60 -1.13 -20.81
C GLY A 668 5.88 -0.33 -20.77
N PHE A 669 5.71 0.95 -20.50
CA PHE A 669 6.80 1.90 -20.31
C PHE A 669 6.41 2.91 -19.22
N GLY A 670 7.26 3.04 -18.21
CA GLY A 670 6.96 3.79 -16.99
C GLY A 670 6.18 2.99 -15.95
N ARG A 671 5.74 3.67 -14.89
CA ARG A 671 4.97 3.09 -13.78
C ARG A 671 3.78 3.97 -13.42
N GLU A 672 2.68 3.32 -13.08
CA GLU A 672 1.56 3.90 -12.32
C GLU A 672 1.65 3.46 -10.86
N PHE A 673 0.91 4.11 -9.96
CA PHE A 673 0.98 3.88 -8.50
C PHE A 673 2.37 4.13 -7.87
N GLY A 674 2.43 4.01 -6.55
CA GLY A 674 3.67 4.25 -5.80
C GLY A 674 4.16 5.70 -5.90
N GLU A 675 5.34 5.95 -5.36
CA GLU A 675 5.99 7.26 -5.48
C GLU A 675 6.62 7.44 -6.86
N GLU A 676 7.01 6.33 -7.49
CA GLU A 676 7.63 6.25 -8.80
C GLU A 676 6.74 6.84 -9.90
N ALA A 677 5.41 6.76 -9.77
CA ALA A 677 4.50 7.36 -10.74
C ALA A 677 4.63 8.90 -10.85
N LEU A 678 5.19 9.58 -9.82
CA LEU A 678 5.50 11.01 -9.92
C LEU A 678 6.58 11.31 -10.95
N ASP A 679 7.55 10.42 -11.13
CA ASP A 679 8.58 10.54 -12.17
C ASP A 679 7.98 10.55 -13.56
N HIS A 680 6.82 9.91 -13.71
CA HIS A 680 6.08 9.85 -14.95
C HIS A 680 5.02 10.94 -15.10
N ALA A 681 4.72 11.69 -14.04
CA ALA A 681 3.74 12.78 -14.05
C ALA A 681 4.36 14.18 -14.05
N SER A 682 5.69 14.29 -14.04
CA SER A 682 6.42 15.55 -13.94
C SER A 682 7.80 15.50 -14.62
N HIS A 683 8.41 16.66 -14.84
CA HIS A 683 9.82 16.76 -15.24
C HIS A 683 10.70 17.35 -14.13
N THR A 684 11.99 17.03 -14.19
CA THR A 684 12.99 17.55 -13.25
C THR A 684 13.77 18.70 -13.89
N LYS A 685 13.80 19.86 -13.22
CA LYS A 685 14.60 21.02 -13.59
C LYS A 685 15.76 21.20 -12.62
N SER A 686 16.98 21.18 -13.14
CA SER A 686 18.17 21.52 -12.35
C SER A 686 18.45 23.02 -12.42
N VAL A 687 18.62 23.66 -11.26
CA VAL A 687 18.94 25.09 -11.14
C VAL A 687 20.23 25.24 -10.36
N TYR A 688 21.22 25.88 -10.98
CA TYR A 688 22.52 26.17 -10.38
C TYR A 688 22.57 27.62 -9.92
N PHE A 689 23.07 27.84 -8.71
CA PHE A 689 23.29 29.17 -8.13
C PHE A 689 24.78 29.33 -7.90
N GLU A 690 25.40 30.21 -8.69
CA GLU A 690 26.78 30.64 -8.47
C GLU A 690 26.83 31.55 -7.24
N MET A 691 27.58 31.14 -6.22
CA MET A 691 27.68 31.86 -4.94
C MET A 691 29.06 32.49 -4.71
N ASN A 692 30.01 32.24 -5.61
CA ASN A 692 31.33 32.84 -5.60
C ASN A 692 31.53 33.74 -6.84
N PRO A 693 31.18 35.03 -6.76
CA PRO A 693 31.36 35.97 -7.87
C PRO A 693 32.83 36.11 -8.32
N ALA A 694 33.81 35.74 -7.48
CA ALA A 694 35.23 35.79 -7.83
C ALA A 694 35.72 34.60 -8.67
N ALA A 695 34.95 33.51 -8.74
CA ALA A 695 35.24 32.36 -9.60
C ALA A 695 34.64 32.48 -11.02
N GLY A 696 33.79 33.50 -11.25
CA GLY A 696 33.23 33.83 -12.55
C GLY A 696 34.20 34.50 -13.53
N GLY A 697 35.51 34.47 -13.24
CA GLY A 697 36.57 34.86 -14.16
C GLY A 697 36.87 33.72 -15.13
N THR A 698 35.96 33.44 -16.06
CA THR A 698 36.42 33.01 -17.38
C THR A 698 36.55 34.28 -18.20
N ASP A 699 37.78 34.78 -18.32
CA ASP A 699 38.18 35.66 -19.41
C ASP A 699 37.77 34.95 -20.72
N PHE A 700 36.71 35.42 -21.35
CA PHE A 700 36.34 35.11 -22.73
C PHE A 700 36.46 36.39 -23.56
#